data_AF-Q1I4H8-F1
#
_entry.id   AF-Q1I4H8-F1
#
_cell.length_a   1.000
_cell.length_b   1.000
_cell.length_c   1.000
_cell.angle_alpha   90.00
_cell.angle_beta   90.00
_cell.angle_gamma   90.00
#
_symmetry.space_group_name_H-M   'P 1'
#
loop_
_entity.id
_entity.type
_entity.pdbx_description
1 polymer ?
#
loop_
_entity_poly.entity_id
_entity_poly.type
_entity_poly.pdbx_seq_one_letter_code
_entity_poly.pdbx_strand_id
1 'polypeptide(L)'
;MRYLLIVLLGCLPLLAGAVEFNDSTGRLPLGRSMLVYEDHDGNATITQVSAPSFASHFVQHQDEVLNAGYSTSVFWLRIDLDYAAPPSAAPRQWLLELAYPPLDHLELYLPDEQGTYRLAQRTGDALPYASRQIRQNNYLFELPMRPGQSTTAYLRLHSQGSIQAPLTLWSAETYLEDQPTRLYVLGMIYGVLLVMLVYNLFIYLSVRDVSYLYYILYIASFGFYQVSVNGAGIAYFWPDSPWWANAATPFFIGAAGLFGCQFARHFLQLGRLSRGFDRLLMVLMAGGGLVMVLALTLRYGVALRMATLLALLFTVSIFSAGLYAGWRGLRVARWFIIAWTAFLLGGLVNTLMVLGYLPNLFITMYASQLGSALEVALLSLALADRINSLREQQAQTLRETGRTLEQMNLQLARSNRLKDEFLATVTHELRTPMNGVIGSLELLHTLPMSAEQAQYHRTATGSAQDMMAMVDDILILTELQAGHLRNQHGPFSLRRLMQELRAGYASQALAKGLYLSLDVPADLPDSLVGDAQKLARCVACLVDNGLKFTHQGGVTVQVRGRRVGPDSLALSITISDSGIGFDDLDQAVLYQRFAQVDGSMTRRYGGLGVGLSICRQLGELIDAKLSHESTPGLGSRFELSLTLAVAQVQLPPTRAASGLSRF
;
A
#
# COMPACT_ATOMS: atom_id res chain seq x y z
N MET A 1 -69.18 39.03 48.05
CA MET A 1 -67.89 38.35 48.32
C MET A 1 -67.21 37.75 47.08
N ARG A 2 -67.94 37.21 46.08
CA ARG A 2 -67.31 36.68 44.84
C ARG A 2 -66.70 37.75 43.91
N TYR A 3 -67.33 38.92 43.77
CA TYR A 3 -66.81 40.00 42.91
C TYR A 3 -65.60 40.73 43.51
N LEU A 4 -65.45 40.72 44.84
CA LEU A 4 -64.31 41.36 45.51
C LEU A 4 -63.02 40.52 45.34
N LEU A 5 -63.15 39.20 45.18
CA LEU A 5 -62.05 38.27 44.93
C LEU A 5 -61.57 38.31 43.48
N ILE A 6 -62.46 38.62 42.52
CA ILE A 6 -62.11 38.82 41.11
C ILE A 6 -61.44 40.20 40.91
N VAL A 7 -61.83 41.22 41.67
CA VAL A 7 -61.12 42.51 41.66
C VAL A 7 -59.78 42.40 42.40
N LEU A 8 -59.65 41.58 43.46
CA LEU A 8 -58.35 41.32 44.10
C LEU A 8 -57.40 40.47 43.21
N LEU A 9 -57.93 39.55 42.40
CA LEU A 9 -57.13 38.84 41.38
C LEU A 9 -56.89 39.67 40.10
N GLY A 10 -57.74 40.65 39.81
CA GLY A 10 -57.60 41.59 38.70
C GLY A 10 -56.71 42.81 39.00
N CYS A 11 -56.33 42.99 40.27
CA CYS A 11 -55.40 44.02 40.74
C CYS A 11 -54.04 43.44 41.19
N LEU A 12 -53.69 42.21 40.80
CA LEU A 12 -52.29 41.80 40.68
C LEU A 12 -51.82 42.37 39.34
N PRO A 13 -51.13 43.52 39.32
CA PRO A 13 -50.58 44.02 38.07
C PRO A 13 -49.57 42.98 37.58
N LEU A 14 -49.34 42.98 36.28
CA LEU A 14 -48.06 42.63 35.67
C LEU A 14 -46.92 43.44 36.31
N LEU A 15 -46.59 43.17 37.56
CA LEU A 15 -45.32 43.54 38.15
C LEU A 15 -44.34 42.50 37.63
N ALA A 16 -43.70 42.82 36.51
CA ALA A 16 -42.39 42.30 36.20
C ALA A 16 -41.49 42.65 37.40
N GLY A 17 -41.44 41.74 38.37
CA GLY A 17 -40.64 41.89 39.57
C GLY A 17 -39.19 41.63 39.22
N ALA A 18 -38.31 42.52 39.65
CA ALA A 18 -36.88 42.26 39.63
C ALA A 18 -36.61 40.91 40.32
N VAL A 19 -35.65 40.14 39.79
CA VAL A 19 -35.32 38.84 40.36
C VAL A 19 -34.59 39.07 41.67
N GLU A 20 -35.24 38.69 42.76
CA GLU A 20 -34.67 38.81 44.10
C GLU A 20 -33.70 37.64 44.37
N PHE A 21 -32.48 37.96 44.79
CA PHE A 21 -31.46 36.98 45.20
C PHE A 21 -30.62 37.52 46.36
N ASN A 22 -29.92 36.62 47.07
CA ASN A 22 -29.21 36.93 48.30
C ASN A 22 -27.83 36.21 48.37
N ASP A 23 -27.15 36.33 49.50
CA ASP A 23 -25.83 35.69 49.71
C ASP A 23 -25.84 34.16 49.71
N SER A 24 -26.99 33.50 49.86
CA SER A 24 -27.07 32.03 49.67
C SER A 24 -27.14 31.61 48.21
N THR A 25 -27.35 32.56 47.30
CA THR A 25 -27.51 32.28 45.87
C THR A 25 -26.14 32.10 45.22
N GLY A 26 -25.80 30.87 44.87
CA GLY A 26 -24.57 30.54 44.16
C GLY A 26 -24.68 30.64 42.64
N ARG A 27 -25.81 30.19 42.09
CA ARG A 27 -26.09 30.12 40.65
C ARG A 27 -27.57 30.42 40.42
N LEU A 28 -27.87 31.33 39.49
CA LEU A 28 -29.23 31.72 39.15
C LEU A 28 -29.39 31.86 37.64
N PRO A 29 -30.04 30.89 36.96
CA PRO A 29 -30.40 31.02 35.55
C PRO A 29 -31.41 32.14 35.34
N LEU A 30 -31.14 33.07 34.42
CA LEU A 30 -31.95 34.27 34.20
C LEU A 30 -32.91 34.17 33.01
N GLY A 31 -32.92 33.04 32.29
CA GLY A 31 -33.65 32.92 31.02
C GLY A 31 -35.17 33.15 31.10
N ARG A 32 -35.84 32.75 32.19
CA ARG A 32 -37.29 32.99 32.38
C ARG A 32 -37.63 34.37 32.95
N SER A 33 -36.60 35.08 33.41
CA SER A 33 -36.73 36.36 34.09
C SER A 33 -36.25 37.53 33.24
N MET A 34 -35.66 37.25 32.09
CA MET A 34 -35.24 38.28 31.15
C MET A 34 -36.40 38.77 30.29
N LEU A 35 -36.32 40.05 29.97
CA LEU A 35 -37.19 40.76 29.05
C LEU A 35 -36.45 40.91 27.73
N VAL A 36 -37.09 40.55 26.61
CA VAL A 36 -36.47 40.53 25.28
C VAL A 36 -37.19 41.49 24.35
N TYR A 37 -36.41 42.28 23.61
CA TYR A 37 -36.88 43.10 22.51
C TYR A 37 -36.07 42.79 21.25
N GLU A 38 -36.75 42.45 20.16
CA GLU A 38 -36.14 42.25 18.85
C GLU A 38 -36.21 43.54 18.04
N ASP A 39 -35.03 44.08 17.72
CA ASP A 39 -34.84 45.25 16.87
C ASP A 39 -34.48 44.79 15.45
N HIS A 40 -35.49 44.71 14.58
CA HIS A 40 -35.34 44.28 13.19
C HIS A 40 -34.47 45.23 12.35
N ASP A 41 -34.46 46.52 12.68
CA ASP A 41 -33.73 47.55 11.92
C ASP A 41 -32.32 47.81 12.47
N GLY A 42 -32.04 47.37 13.71
CA GLY A 42 -30.76 47.50 14.39
C GLY A 42 -30.41 48.93 14.84
N ASN A 43 -31.37 49.85 14.74
CA ASN A 43 -31.19 51.29 14.95
C ASN A 43 -31.54 51.73 16.38
N ALA A 44 -32.10 50.85 17.21
CA ALA A 44 -32.47 51.19 18.58
C ALA A 44 -31.21 51.47 19.41
N THR A 45 -31.21 52.63 20.07
CA THR A 45 -30.11 53.08 20.94
C THR A 45 -30.45 52.81 22.40
N ILE A 46 -29.43 52.67 23.27
CA ILE A 46 -29.65 52.47 24.70
C ILE A 46 -30.56 53.55 25.31
N THR A 47 -30.43 54.81 24.87
CA THR A 47 -31.27 55.93 25.33
C THR A 47 -32.74 55.78 25.00
N GLN A 48 -33.07 55.15 23.87
CA GLN A 48 -34.46 54.86 23.49
C GLN A 48 -34.98 53.63 24.26
N VAL A 49 -34.16 52.58 24.30
CA VAL A 49 -34.53 51.29 24.90
C VAL A 49 -34.69 51.38 26.42
N SER A 50 -33.91 52.23 27.09
CA SER A 50 -34.01 52.47 28.52
C SER A 50 -35.09 53.48 28.92
N ALA A 51 -35.79 54.11 27.95
CA ALA A 51 -36.83 55.08 28.24
C ALA A 51 -38.08 54.38 28.83
N PRO A 52 -38.75 54.96 29.85
CA PRO A 52 -39.94 54.35 30.45
C PRO A 52 -41.07 54.04 29.45
N SER A 53 -41.21 54.89 28.42
CA SER A 53 -42.18 54.69 27.33
C SER A 53 -41.87 53.49 26.45
N PHE A 54 -40.64 53.00 26.44
CA PHE A 54 -40.21 51.87 25.63
C PHE A 54 -40.40 50.52 26.34
N ALA A 55 -40.62 50.52 27.65
CA ALA A 55 -40.76 49.31 28.46
C ALA A 55 -41.86 48.35 27.96
N SER A 56 -42.92 48.84 27.30
CA SER A 56 -43.99 48.02 26.74
C SER A 56 -43.59 47.18 25.52
N HIS A 57 -42.46 47.49 24.87
CA HIS A 57 -41.96 46.74 23.72
C HIS A 57 -41.18 45.49 24.12
N PHE A 58 -40.79 45.41 25.40
CA PHE A 58 -40.13 44.24 25.94
C PHE A 58 -41.15 43.14 26.26
N VAL A 59 -40.88 41.93 25.79
CA VAL A 59 -41.69 40.75 26.06
C VAL A 59 -40.96 39.86 27.05
N GLN A 60 -41.66 39.40 28.09
CA GLN A 60 -41.08 38.45 29.03
C GLN A 60 -40.82 37.10 28.35
N HIS A 61 -39.57 36.63 28.45
CA HIS A 61 -39.17 35.36 27.89
C HIS A 61 -39.65 34.20 28.77
N GLN A 62 -40.25 33.16 28.18
CA GLN A 62 -40.87 32.05 28.92
C GLN A 62 -39.97 30.81 29.04
N ASP A 63 -38.98 30.68 28.16
CA ASP A 63 -38.09 29.52 28.13
C ASP A 63 -36.81 29.73 28.97
N GLU A 64 -36.03 28.67 29.17
CA GLU A 64 -34.78 28.75 29.93
C GLU A 64 -33.64 29.44 29.18
N VAL A 65 -33.71 29.50 27.85
CA VAL A 65 -32.68 30.09 26.98
C VAL A 65 -33.36 30.75 25.79
N LEU A 66 -32.99 31.99 25.49
CA LEU A 66 -33.40 32.62 24.22
C LEU A 66 -32.69 31.93 23.07
N ASN A 67 -33.46 31.39 22.13
CA ASN A 67 -32.95 30.83 20.89
C ASN A 67 -33.69 31.44 19.71
N ALA A 68 -33.08 32.44 19.07
CA ALA A 68 -33.64 33.11 17.90
C ALA A 68 -33.18 32.45 16.57
N GLY A 69 -32.43 31.35 16.63
CA GLY A 69 -31.84 30.72 15.45
C GLY A 69 -30.94 31.69 14.68
N TYR A 70 -30.88 31.53 13.35
CA TYR A 70 -30.16 32.46 12.48
C TYR A 70 -31.03 33.69 12.17
N SER A 71 -30.75 34.81 12.83
CA SER A 71 -31.41 36.10 12.59
C SER A 71 -30.39 37.18 12.24
N THR A 72 -30.82 38.20 11.51
CA THR A 72 -30.03 39.43 11.27
C THR A 72 -30.47 40.58 12.18
N SER A 73 -31.53 40.39 12.97
CA SER A 73 -32.03 41.38 13.92
C SER A 73 -31.05 41.54 15.09
N VAL A 74 -31.10 42.70 15.73
CA VAL A 74 -30.41 42.97 17.00
C VAL A 74 -31.35 42.61 18.14
N PHE A 75 -30.87 41.90 19.15
CA PHE A 75 -31.67 41.54 20.32
C PHE A 75 -31.22 42.34 21.55
N TRP A 76 -32.16 43.02 22.18
CA TRP A 76 -31.97 43.70 23.45
C TRP A 76 -32.53 42.83 24.57
N LEU A 77 -31.69 42.49 25.54
CA LEU A 77 -32.06 41.78 26.75
C LEU A 77 -32.02 42.74 27.91
N ARG A 78 -33.14 42.86 28.64
CA ARG A 78 -33.24 43.61 29.87
C ARG A 78 -33.37 42.63 31.03
N ILE A 79 -32.58 42.85 32.07
CA ILE A 79 -32.58 42.03 33.28
C ILE A 79 -32.67 42.97 34.47
N ASP A 80 -33.71 42.81 35.26
CA ASP A 80 -33.90 43.56 36.50
C ASP A 80 -33.48 42.65 37.66
N LEU A 81 -32.40 43.02 38.36
CA LEU A 81 -31.78 42.24 39.43
C LEU A 81 -31.96 42.97 40.77
N ASP A 82 -32.45 42.28 41.79
CA ASP A 82 -32.60 42.84 43.15
C ASP A 82 -31.76 42.07 44.16
N TYR A 83 -30.72 42.71 44.69
CA TYR A 83 -29.80 42.08 45.63
C TYR A 83 -30.28 42.25 47.08
N ALA A 84 -31.15 41.33 47.52
CA ALA A 84 -31.72 41.28 48.86
C ALA A 84 -30.72 40.74 49.90
N ALA A 85 -29.68 41.52 50.17
CA ALA A 85 -28.74 41.30 51.25
C ALA A 85 -28.76 42.48 52.25
N PRO A 86 -28.51 42.24 53.55
CA PRO A 86 -28.40 43.31 54.53
C PRO A 86 -27.35 44.34 54.09
N PRO A 87 -27.58 45.65 54.27
CA PRO A 87 -26.58 46.70 53.95
C PRO A 87 -25.23 46.52 54.67
N SER A 88 -25.20 45.73 55.74
CA SER A 88 -24.01 45.36 56.51
C SER A 88 -23.24 44.13 55.97
N ALA A 89 -23.77 43.45 54.95
CA ALA A 89 -23.10 42.30 54.34
C ALA A 89 -21.86 42.75 53.56
N ALA A 90 -20.80 41.92 53.58
CA ALA A 90 -19.60 42.19 52.82
C ALA A 90 -19.94 42.20 51.31
N PRO A 91 -19.45 43.17 50.53
CA PRO A 91 -19.73 43.24 49.11
C PRO A 91 -19.20 41.98 48.42
N ARG A 92 -20.10 41.25 47.76
CA ARG A 92 -19.75 40.08 46.94
C ARG A 92 -19.66 40.47 45.47
N GLN A 93 -18.70 39.85 44.78
CA GLN A 93 -18.58 39.98 43.34
C GLN A 93 -19.55 39.02 42.65
N TRP A 94 -20.41 39.60 41.81
CA TRP A 94 -21.37 38.88 40.99
C TRP A 94 -20.92 38.90 39.54
N LEU A 95 -21.02 37.74 38.90
CA LEU A 95 -20.61 37.52 37.52
C LEU A 95 -21.84 37.17 36.69
N LEU A 96 -22.04 37.90 35.60
CA LEU A 96 -23.02 37.56 34.58
C LEU A 96 -22.35 36.74 33.48
N GLU A 97 -22.71 35.47 33.38
CA GLU A 97 -22.23 34.56 32.33
C GLU A 97 -23.23 34.51 31.17
N LEU A 98 -22.72 34.69 29.95
CA LEU A 98 -23.39 34.30 28.71
C LEU A 98 -22.61 33.12 28.11
N ALA A 99 -23.18 31.91 28.28
CA ALA A 99 -22.53 30.63 27.96
C ALA A 99 -22.69 30.21 26.49
N TYR A 100 -22.44 31.14 25.57
CA TYR A 100 -22.54 30.92 24.12
C TYR A 100 -21.44 31.70 23.38
N PRO A 101 -20.25 31.08 23.17
CA PRO A 101 -19.10 31.74 22.57
C PRO A 101 -19.27 32.34 21.16
N PRO A 102 -20.04 31.74 20.22
CA PRO A 102 -20.07 32.20 18.82
C PRO A 102 -21.05 33.38 18.61
N LEU A 103 -20.73 34.54 19.19
CA LEU A 103 -21.48 35.80 19.06
C LEU A 103 -20.56 36.93 18.60
N ASP A 104 -20.87 37.54 17.44
CA ASP A 104 -20.05 38.61 16.84
C ASP A 104 -19.85 39.81 17.76
N HIS A 105 -20.95 40.33 18.28
CA HIS A 105 -20.98 41.58 19.02
C HIS A 105 -21.92 41.48 20.21
N LEU A 106 -21.35 41.80 21.36
CA LEU A 106 -21.97 41.75 22.67
C LEU A 106 -21.60 43.02 23.42
N GLU A 107 -22.61 43.82 23.73
CA GLU A 107 -22.46 45.09 24.46
C GLU A 107 -23.27 45.02 25.75
N LEU A 108 -22.61 45.29 26.88
CA LEU A 108 -23.24 45.41 28.18
C LEU A 108 -23.37 46.89 28.55
N TYR A 109 -24.58 47.30 28.91
CA TYR A 109 -24.88 48.64 29.42
C TYR A 109 -25.32 48.56 30.88
N LEU A 110 -24.68 49.36 31.73
CA LEU A 110 -24.95 49.45 33.17
C LEU A 110 -25.29 50.89 33.56
N PRO A 111 -26.09 51.10 34.62
CA PRO A 111 -26.41 52.44 35.11
C PRO A 111 -25.18 53.08 35.78
N ASP A 112 -24.93 54.35 35.45
CA ASP A 112 -23.94 55.19 36.14
C ASP A 112 -24.51 55.70 37.48
N GLU A 113 -23.71 56.38 38.30
CA GLU A 113 -24.14 56.94 39.60
C GLU A 113 -25.34 57.91 39.49
N GLN A 114 -25.57 58.48 38.30
CA GLN A 114 -26.69 59.38 37.98
C GLN A 114 -27.92 58.64 37.41
N GLY A 115 -27.91 57.31 37.32
CA GLY A 115 -29.00 56.50 36.76
C GLY A 115 -29.08 56.46 35.23
N THR A 116 -28.10 57.07 34.54
CA THR A 116 -27.98 57.04 33.07
C THR A 116 -27.19 55.81 32.63
N TYR A 117 -27.65 55.07 31.61
CA TYR A 117 -26.96 53.87 31.14
C TYR A 117 -25.75 54.21 30.26
N ARG A 118 -24.59 53.64 30.58
CA ARG A 118 -23.35 53.74 29.79
C ARG A 118 -22.88 52.36 29.34
N LEU A 119 -22.15 52.32 28.23
CA LEU A 119 -21.50 51.12 27.74
C LEU A 119 -20.40 50.70 28.74
N ALA A 120 -20.63 49.62 29.46
CA ALA A 120 -19.71 49.07 30.44
C ALA A 120 -18.64 48.20 29.77
N GLN A 121 -19.04 47.34 28.86
CA GLN A 121 -18.14 46.43 28.15
C GLN A 121 -18.63 46.17 26.73
N ARG A 122 -17.69 46.02 25.79
CA ARG A 122 -17.94 45.57 24.42
C ARG A 122 -17.01 44.42 24.07
N THR A 123 -17.57 43.30 23.64
CA THR A 123 -16.83 42.07 23.33
C THR A 123 -17.57 41.25 22.25
N GLY A 124 -16.99 40.14 21.83
CA GLY A 124 -17.57 39.20 20.86
C GLY A 124 -16.47 38.35 20.19
N ASP A 125 -16.84 37.43 19.32
CA ASP A 125 -15.88 36.60 18.56
C ASP A 125 -15.35 37.33 17.31
N ALA A 126 -16.05 38.35 16.83
CA ALA A 126 -15.58 39.29 15.82
C ALA A 126 -14.59 40.34 16.37
N LEU A 127 -14.27 40.30 17.66
CA LEU A 127 -13.31 41.17 18.33
C LEU A 127 -12.12 40.36 18.88
N PRO A 128 -10.92 40.97 19.03
CA PRO A 128 -9.76 40.28 19.59
C PRO A 128 -10.04 39.71 20.98
N TYR A 129 -9.46 38.57 21.33
CA TYR A 129 -9.72 37.90 22.62
C TYR A 129 -9.47 38.82 23.84
N ALA A 130 -8.54 39.77 23.70
CA ALA A 130 -8.25 40.79 24.71
C ALA A 130 -9.42 41.75 25.02
N SER A 131 -10.47 41.82 24.19
CA SER A 131 -11.68 42.62 24.47
C SER A 131 -12.55 42.03 25.58
N ARG A 132 -12.30 40.79 26.01
CA ARG A 132 -13.05 40.15 27.09
C ARG A 132 -12.57 40.68 28.44
N GLN A 133 -13.49 41.13 29.28
CA GLN A 133 -13.19 41.63 30.63
C GLN A 133 -12.51 40.53 31.46
N ILE A 134 -13.12 39.34 31.50
CA ILE A 134 -12.55 38.15 32.10
C ILE A 134 -12.17 37.18 30.97
N ARG A 135 -10.90 36.78 30.92
CA ARG A 135 -10.33 35.94 29.86
C ARG A 135 -10.73 34.47 29.99
N GLN A 136 -11.98 34.18 29.65
CA GLN A 136 -12.58 32.85 29.63
C GLN A 136 -13.19 32.54 28.26
N ASN A 137 -13.48 31.26 28.00
CA ASN A 137 -14.13 30.81 26.75
C ASN A 137 -15.57 31.34 26.62
N ASN A 138 -16.30 31.44 27.73
CA ASN A 138 -17.61 32.08 27.79
C ASN A 138 -17.47 33.58 28.05
N TYR A 139 -18.51 34.35 27.75
CA TYR A 139 -18.51 35.78 28.07
C TYR A 139 -18.91 35.97 29.52
N LEU A 140 -18.02 36.62 30.29
CA LEU A 140 -18.26 36.97 31.69
C LEU A 140 -18.14 38.47 31.90
N PHE A 141 -19.09 39.02 32.63
CA PHE A 141 -19.13 40.42 33.01
C PHE A 141 -19.24 40.56 34.53
N GLU A 142 -18.49 41.50 35.09
CA GLU A 142 -18.63 41.85 36.50
C GLU A 142 -19.81 42.81 36.68
N LEU A 143 -20.71 42.47 37.61
CA LEU A 143 -21.82 43.33 38.00
C LEU A 143 -21.53 43.98 39.35
N PRO A 144 -21.21 45.29 39.38
CA PRO A 144 -20.94 46.02 40.62
C PRO A 144 -22.27 46.29 41.36
N MET A 145 -22.74 45.31 42.13
CA MET A 145 -23.99 45.42 42.92
C MET A 145 -23.68 45.67 44.40
N ARG A 146 -24.44 46.57 45.04
CA ARG A 146 -24.38 46.81 46.48
C ARG A 146 -25.54 46.10 47.19
N PRO A 147 -25.35 45.61 48.43
CA PRO A 147 -26.44 44.99 49.20
C PRO A 147 -27.64 45.95 49.35
N GLY A 148 -28.84 45.47 49.02
CA GLY A 148 -30.09 46.24 49.06
C GLY A 148 -30.32 47.18 47.87
N GLN A 149 -29.52 47.07 46.80
CA GLN A 149 -29.68 47.87 45.58
C GLN A 149 -30.23 47.01 44.43
N SER A 150 -31.28 47.50 43.78
CA SER A 150 -31.75 46.93 42.52
C SER A 150 -30.97 47.52 41.34
N THR A 151 -30.51 46.66 40.43
CA THR A 151 -29.72 47.03 39.25
C THR A 151 -30.37 46.45 38.00
N THR A 152 -30.68 47.31 37.04
CA THR A 152 -31.11 46.87 35.70
C THR A 152 -29.90 46.81 34.78
N ALA A 153 -29.70 45.69 34.09
CA ALA A 153 -28.67 45.52 33.07
C ALA A 153 -29.31 45.37 31.70
N TYR A 154 -28.72 46.01 30.68
CA TYR A 154 -29.12 45.83 29.29
C TYR A 154 -27.98 45.18 28.50
N LEU A 155 -28.28 44.10 27.79
CA LEU A 155 -27.36 43.46 26.86
C LEU A 155 -27.88 43.63 25.45
N ARG A 156 -27.01 44.05 24.54
CA ARG A 156 -27.29 44.13 23.12
C ARG A 156 -26.51 43.04 22.40
N LEU A 157 -27.24 42.15 21.74
CA LEU A 157 -26.72 41.01 20.99
C LEU A 157 -26.88 41.25 19.50
N HIS A 158 -25.78 41.10 18.75
CA HIS A 158 -25.82 41.16 17.29
C HIS A 158 -24.83 40.14 16.72
N SER A 159 -25.30 39.27 15.83
CA SER A 159 -24.48 38.23 15.18
C SER A 159 -25.05 37.90 13.80
N GLN A 160 -24.20 37.54 12.83
CA GLN A 160 -24.65 36.92 11.56
C GLN A 160 -24.81 35.39 11.69
N GLY A 161 -24.34 34.80 12.79
CA GLY A 161 -24.55 33.41 13.18
C GLY A 161 -25.91 33.15 13.82
N SER A 162 -26.03 32.04 14.54
CA SER A 162 -27.21 31.80 15.37
C SER A 162 -27.12 32.59 16.67
N ILE A 163 -28.24 33.14 17.14
CA ILE A 163 -28.30 33.91 18.38
C ILE A 163 -28.93 33.03 19.47
N GLN A 164 -28.11 32.74 20.49
CA GLN A 164 -28.53 32.08 21.71
C GLN A 164 -28.03 32.85 22.93
N ALA A 165 -28.86 32.99 23.96
CA ALA A 165 -28.50 33.73 25.18
C ALA A 165 -28.81 32.93 26.46
N PRO A 166 -28.04 31.86 26.75
CA PRO A 166 -28.08 31.21 28.05
C PRO A 166 -27.41 32.10 29.10
N LEU A 167 -28.22 32.91 29.79
CA LEU A 167 -27.77 33.85 30.81
C LEU A 167 -27.87 33.26 32.21
N THR A 168 -26.78 33.32 32.96
CA THR A 168 -26.75 32.86 34.35
C THR A 168 -25.98 33.87 35.20
N LEU A 169 -26.54 34.22 36.35
CA LEU A 169 -25.87 34.99 37.39
C LEU A 169 -25.14 34.02 38.34
N TRP A 170 -23.88 34.30 38.61
CA TRP A 170 -23.01 33.51 39.48
C TRP A 170 -22.41 34.37 40.58
N SER A 171 -22.18 33.80 41.75
CA SER A 171 -21.20 34.36 42.67
C SER A 171 -19.80 33.97 42.20
N ALA A 172 -18.80 34.83 42.45
CA ALA A 172 -17.43 34.55 42.01
C ALA A 172 -16.86 33.24 42.59
N GLU A 173 -17.24 32.89 43.82
CA GLU A 173 -16.80 31.67 44.51
C GLU A 173 -17.35 30.40 43.83
N THR A 174 -18.67 30.32 43.60
CA THR A 174 -19.28 29.14 42.98
C THR A 174 -18.91 28.98 41.51
N TYR A 175 -18.65 30.09 40.80
CA TYR A 175 -18.14 30.03 39.44
C TYR A 175 -16.74 29.38 39.40
N LEU A 176 -15.85 29.75 40.31
CA LEU A 176 -14.51 29.15 40.42
C LEU A 176 -14.56 27.67 40.81
N GLU A 177 -15.57 27.23 41.57
CA GLU A 177 -15.80 25.83 41.90
C GLU A 177 -16.34 25.00 40.71
N ASP A 178 -17.21 25.56 39.86
CA ASP A 178 -17.79 24.87 38.69
C ASP A 178 -16.83 24.79 37.49
N GLN A 179 -15.97 25.80 37.33
CA GLN A 179 -15.10 25.96 36.15
C GLN A 179 -14.20 24.75 35.85
N PRO A 180 -13.50 24.12 36.83
CA PRO A 180 -12.58 23.01 36.56
C PRO A 180 -13.27 21.81 35.90
N THR A 181 -14.50 21.51 36.31
CA THR A 181 -15.28 20.37 35.78
C THR A 181 -15.48 20.49 34.26
N ARG A 182 -15.80 21.69 33.76
CA ARG A 182 -15.98 21.92 32.32
C ARG A 182 -14.66 21.76 31.55
N LEU A 183 -13.58 22.32 32.09
CA LEU A 183 -12.26 22.25 31.46
C LEU A 183 -11.73 20.81 31.41
N TYR A 184 -11.91 20.02 32.48
CA TYR A 184 -11.50 18.62 32.51
C TYR A 184 -12.25 17.77 31.49
N VAL A 185 -13.55 18.02 31.32
CA VAL A 185 -14.38 17.27 30.36
C VAL A 185 -14.01 17.62 28.93
N LEU A 186 -13.86 18.91 28.62
CA LEU A 186 -13.40 19.36 27.31
C LEU A 186 -11.98 18.83 27.00
N GLY A 187 -11.08 18.87 27.99
CA GLY A 187 -9.73 18.32 27.91
C GLY A 187 -9.72 16.80 27.67
N MET A 188 -10.61 16.05 28.31
CA MET A 188 -10.76 14.61 28.07
C MET A 188 -11.25 14.32 26.65
N ILE A 189 -12.27 15.05 26.17
CA ILE A 189 -12.81 14.88 24.82
C ILE A 189 -11.74 15.18 23.76
N TYR A 190 -11.06 16.32 23.86
CA TYR A 190 -9.97 16.67 22.94
C TYR A 190 -8.78 15.72 23.07
N GLY A 191 -8.48 15.24 24.29
CA GLY A 191 -7.45 14.24 24.53
C GLY A 191 -7.74 12.91 23.82
N VAL A 192 -8.98 12.40 23.91
CA VAL A 192 -9.40 11.22 23.16
C VAL A 192 -9.26 11.44 21.66
N LEU A 193 -9.73 12.56 21.12
CA LEU A 193 -9.58 12.87 19.69
C LEU A 193 -8.11 12.92 19.25
N LEU A 194 -7.24 13.54 20.06
CA LEU A 194 -5.80 13.62 19.78
C LEU A 194 -5.14 12.23 19.81
N VAL A 195 -5.42 11.42 20.84
CA VAL A 195 -4.91 10.05 20.94
C VAL A 195 -5.37 9.22 19.75
N MET A 196 -6.64 9.33 19.36
CA MET A 196 -7.17 8.62 18.20
C MET A 196 -6.53 9.11 16.89
N LEU A 197 -6.26 10.40 16.74
CA LEU A 197 -5.57 10.96 15.58
C LEU A 197 -4.13 10.41 15.47
N VAL A 198 -3.37 10.42 16.56
CA VAL A 198 -2.00 9.89 16.62
C VAL A 198 -1.99 8.37 16.39
N TYR A 199 -2.90 7.64 17.03
CA TYR A 199 -3.07 6.20 16.84
C TYR A 199 -3.33 5.84 15.38
N ASN A 200 -4.29 6.52 14.73
CA ASN A 200 -4.58 6.29 13.31
C ASN A 200 -3.41 6.69 12.41
N LEU A 201 -2.62 7.70 12.77
CA LEU A 201 -1.39 8.07 12.05
C LEU A 201 -0.33 6.96 12.12
N PHE A 202 -0.11 6.36 13.29
CA PHE A 202 0.80 5.21 13.41
C PHE A 202 0.34 4.02 12.57
N ILE A 203 -0.97 3.72 12.57
CA ILE A 203 -1.51 2.66 11.72
C ILE A 203 -1.33 3.01 10.24
N TYR A 204 -1.59 4.25 9.83
CA TYR A 204 -1.34 4.68 8.46
C TYR A 204 0.13 4.47 8.05
N LEU A 205 1.10 4.85 8.90
CA LEU A 205 2.52 4.64 8.62
C LEU A 205 2.88 3.15 8.48
N SER A 206 2.22 2.29 9.25
CA SER A 206 2.44 0.83 9.24
C SER A 206 1.76 0.13 8.06
N VAL A 207 0.50 0.47 7.77
CA VAL A 207 -0.36 -0.22 6.81
C VAL A 207 -0.32 0.42 5.42
N ARG A 208 -0.10 1.74 5.36
CA ARG A 208 -0.12 2.57 4.15
C ARG A 208 -1.42 2.50 3.32
N ASP A 209 -2.54 2.16 3.95
CA ASP A 209 -3.87 2.23 3.31
C ASP A 209 -4.39 3.68 3.33
N VAL A 210 -4.77 4.18 2.16
CA VAL A 210 -5.19 5.58 1.95
C VAL A 210 -6.50 5.91 2.71
N SER A 211 -7.31 4.92 3.08
CA SER A 211 -8.51 5.12 3.91
C SER A 211 -8.17 5.80 5.24
N TYR A 212 -7.04 5.43 5.86
CA TYR A 212 -6.61 6.04 7.11
C TYR A 212 -6.20 7.50 6.91
N LEU A 213 -5.58 7.84 5.78
CA LEU A 213 -5.21 9.22 5.50
C LEU A 213 -6.46 10.12 5.44
N TYR A 214 -7.49 9.71 4.70
CA TYR A 214 -8.75 10.48 4.64
C TYR A 214 -9.43 10.55 6.01
N TYR A 215 -9.36 9.48 6.79
CA TYR A 215 -9.93 9.43 8.11
C TYR A 215 -9.21 10.35 9.13
N ILE A 216 -7.88 10.38 9.11
CA ILE A 216 -7.07 11.30 9.92
C ILE A 216 -7.41 12.75 9.57
N LEU A 217 -7.49 13.07 8.28
CA LEU A 217 -7.86 14.42 7.82
C LEU A 217 -9.28 14.81 8.23
N TYR A 218 -10.22 13.85 8.24
CA TYR A 218 -11.56 14.03 8.79
C TYR A 218 -11.54 14.33 10.28
N ILE A 219 -10.89 13.48 11.10
CA ILE A 219 -10.80 13.68 12.56
C ILE A 219 -10.14 15.03 12.88
N ALA A 220 -9.05 15.37 12.19
CA ALA A 220 -8.36 16.64 12.37
C ALA A 220 -9.29 17.82 12.08
N SER A 221 -9.96 17.80 10.92
CA SER A 221 -10.89 18.86 10.51
C SER A 221 -12.06 19.00 11.48
N PHE A 222 -12.65 17.88 11.89
CA PHE A 222 -13.74 17.86 12.86
C PHE A 222 -13.30 18.33 14.26
N GLY A 223 -12.09 17.94 14.70
CA GLY A 223 -11.50 18.40 15.95
C GLY A 223 -11.28 19.91 15.96
N PHE A 224 -10.74 20.48 14.88
CA PHE A 224 -10.58 21.93 14.75
C PHE A 224 -11.93 22.67 14.65
N TYR A 225 -12.93 22.09 13.99
CA TYR A 225 -14.30 22.61 14.04
C TYR A 225 -14.81 22.71 15.47
N GLN A 226 -14.63 21.66 16.29
CA GLN A 226 -15.04 21.69 17.69
C GLN A 226 -14.26 22.74 18.49
N VAL A 227 -12.96 22.87 18.30
CA VAL A 227 -12.14 23.91 18.96
C VAL A 227 -12.65 25.31 18.60
N SER A 228 -13.06 25.52 17.34
CA SER A 228 -13.61 26.78 16.86
C SER A 228 -14.96 27.11 17.52
N VAL A 229 -15.92 26.19 17.49
CA VAL A 229 -17.28 26.41 18.02
C VAL A 229 -17.32 26.58 19.54
N ASN A 230 -16.46 25.89 20.29
CA ASN A 230 -16.43 25.99 21.75
C ASN A 230 -15.65 27.23 22.26
N GLY A 231 -15.18 28.11 21.37
CA GLY A 231 -14.40 29.30 21.74
C GLY A 231 -12.96 29.04 22.17
N ALA A 232 -12.52 27.78 22.23
CA ALA A 232 -11.14 27.43 22.57
C ALA A 232 -10.15 27.91 21.48
N GLY A 233 -10.59 27.98 20.22
CA GLY A 233 -9.77 28.47 19.11
C GLY A 233 -9.28 29.90 19.30
N ILE A 234 -10.19 30.82 19.64
CA ILE A 234 -9.84 32.22 19.88
C ILE A 234 -9.09 32.41 21.20
N ALA A 235 -9.27 31.52 22.19
CA ALA A 235 -8.54 31.60 23.45
C ALA A 235 -7.07 31.15 23.33
N TYR A 236 -6.77 30.12 22.52
CA TYR A 236 -5.45 29.45 22.53
C TYR A 236 -4.70 29.47 21.20
N PHE A 237 -5.38 29.45 20.05
CA PHE A 237 -4.71 29.26 18.75
C PHE A 237 -4.62 30.55 17.92
N TRP A 238 -5.64 31.41 17.96
CA TRP A 238 -5.71 32.63 17.15
C TRP A 238 -6.33 33.84 17.87
N PRO A 239 -5.82 34.24 19.06
CA PRO A 239 -6.41 35.31 19.87
C PRO A 239 -6.45 36.68 19.20
N ASP A 240 -5.50 36.95 18.31
CA ASP A 240 -5.35 38.26 17.66
C ASP A 240 -5.96 38.29 16.25
N SER A 241 -6.55 37.20 15.76
CA SER A 241 -7.12 37.10 14.41
C SER A 241 -8.61 36.73 14.43
N PRO A 242 -9.51 37.70 14.72
CA PRO A 242 -10.96 37.49 14.68
C PRO A 242 -11.46 37.09 13.28
N TRP A 243 -10.81 37.60 12.23
CA TRP A 243 -11.13 37.23 10.85
C TRP A 243 -10.97 35.72 10.62
N TRP A 244 -9.84 35.14 11.06
CA TRP A 244 -9.63 33.70 10.95
C TRP A 244 -10.57 32.92 11.87
N ALA A 245 -10.86 33.41 13.08
CA ALA A 245 -11.81 32.77 13.98
C ALA A 245 -13.19 32.55 13.32
N ASN A 246 -13.70 33.56 12.63
CA ASN A 246 -14.99 33.51 11.95
C ASN A 246 -14.96 32.66 10.67
N ALA A 247 -13.82 32.66 9.96
CA ALA A 247 -13.63 31.82 8.77
C ALA A 247 -13.39 30.33 9.13
N ALA A 248 -12.74 30.05 10.26
CA ALA A 248 -12.33 28.72 10.68
C ALA A 248 -13.53 27.78 10.87
N THR A 249 -14.60 28.23 11.50
CA THR A 249 -15.80 27.41 11.73
C THR A 249 -16.40 26.85 10.42
N PRO A 250 -16.84 27.68 9.45
CA PRO A 250 -17.34 27.16 8.17
C PRO A 250 -16.27 26.42 7.34
N PHE A 251 -15.01 26.85 7.41
CA PHE A 251 -13.91 26.20 6.70
C PHE A 251 -13.72 24.74 7.19
N PHE A 252 -13.65 24.52 8.50
CA PHE A 252 -13.45 23.20 9.07
C PHE A 252 -14.69 22.30 8.96
N ILE A 253 -15.91 22.86 8.95
CA ILE A 253 -17.13 22.10 8.58
C ILE A 253 -17.01 21.60 7.13
N GLY A 254 -16.62 22.47 6.20
CA GLY A 254 -16.41 22.11 4.79
C GLY A 254 -15.32 21.05 4.61
N ALA A 255 -14.20 21.20 5.32
CA ALA A 255 -13.08 20.25 5.31
C ALA A 255 -13.50 18.88 5.89
N ALA A 256 -14.21 18.85 7.01
CA ALA A 256 -14.74 17.62 7.60
C ALA A 256 -15.71 16.92 6.64
N GLY A 257 -16.62 17.67 5.99
CA GLY A 257 -17.52 17.13 4.98
C GLY A 257 -16.78 16.54 3.77
N LEU A 258 -15.76 17.24 3.26
CA LEU A 258 -14.93 16.79 2.13
C LEU A 258 -14.18 15.50 2.46
N PHE A 259 -13.41 15.49 3.55
CA PHE A 259 -12.61 14.32 3.92
C PHE A 259 -13.47 13.17 4.43
N GLY A 260 -14.57 13.46 5.13
CA GLY A 260 -15.56 12.47 5.55
C GLY A 260 -16.24 11.79 4.36
N CYS A 261 -16.60 12.54 3.31
CA CYS A 261 -17.14 11.98 2.08
C CYS A 261 -16.12 11.07 1.40
N GLN A 262 -14.88 11.54 1.26
CA GLN A 262 -13.82 10.77 0.61
C GLN A 262 -13.48 9.49 1.40
N PHE A 263 -13.46 9.59 2.73
CA PHE A 263 -13.35 8.45 3.62
C PHE A 263 -14.48 7.45 3.37
N ALA A 264 -15.75 7.87 3.43
CA ALA A 264 -16.90 6.99 3.22
C ALA A 264 -16.88 6.29 1.84
N ARG A 265 -16.51 7.01 0.77
CA ARG A 265 -16.37 6.45 -0.58
C ARG A 265 -15.37 5.31 -0.64
N HIS A 266 -14.17 5.51 -0.08
CA HIS A 266 -13.10 4.52 -0.10
C HIS A 266 -13.32 3.40 0.92
N PHE A 267 -13.90 3.75 2.07
CA PHE A 267 -14.18 2.81 3.16
C PHE A 267 -15.28 1.81 2.80
N LEU A 268 -16.40 2.30 2.24
CA LEU A 268 -17.53 1.47 1.81
C LEU A 268 -17.42 0.97 0.37
N GLN A 269 -16.32 1.29 -0.33
CA GLN A 269 -16.09 0.94 -1.74
C GLN A 269 -17.25 1.34 -2.67
N LEU A 270 -17.82 2.53 -2.45
CA LEU A 270 -19.05 2.97 -3.12
C LEU A 270 -18.91 3.01 -4.65
N GLY A 271 -17.72 3.29 -5.19
CA GLY A 271 -17.48 3.25 -6.63
C GLY A 271 -17.76 1.88 -7.27
N ARG A 272 -17.62 0.78 -6.52
CA ARG A 272 -17.97 -0.59 -6.97
C ARG A 272 -19.41 -0.94 -6.63
N LEU A 273 -19.90 -0.48 -5.47
CA LEU A 273 -21.20 -0.87 -4.94
C LEU A 273 -22.39 -0.10 -5.55
N SER A 274 -22.28 1.23 -5.63
CA SER A 274 -23.33 2.11 -6.13
C SER A 274 -22.74 3.41 -6.69
N ARG A 275 -22.83 3.54 -8.02
CA ARG A 275 -22.44 4.76 -8.74
C ARG A 275 -23.27 6.00 -8.34
N GLY A 276 -24.50 5.80 -7.86
CA GLY A 276 -25.37 6.90 -7.41
C GLY A 276 -24.85 7.55 -6.14
N PHE A 277 -24.59 6.75 -5.10
CA PHE A 277 -24.02 7.25 -3.83
C PHE A 277 -22.61 7.80 -4.03
N ASP A 278 -21.80 7.18 -4.87
CA ASP A 278 -20.46 7.69 -5.17
C ASP A 278 -20.51 9.10 -5.80
N ARG A 279 -21.41 9.32 -6.77
CA ARG A 279 -21.62 10.65 -7.38
C ARG A 279 -22.19 11.66 -6.41
N LEU A 280 -23.16 11.27 -5.59
CA LEU A 280 -23.74 12.15 -4.55
C LEU A 280 -22.65 12.66 -3.61
N LEU A 281 -21.80 11.76 -3.10
CA LEU A 281 -20.70 12.15 -2.22
C LEU A 281 -19.64 13.01 -2.95
N MET A 282 -19.38 12.76 -4.24
CA MET A 282 -18.52 13.67 -5.03
C MET A 282 -19.09 15.08 -5.15
N VAL A 283 -20.40 15.23 -5.37
CA VAL A 283 -21.06 16.54 -5.43
C VAL A 283 -20.96 17.24 -4.08
N LEU A 284 -21.17 16.52 -2.98
CA LEU A 284 -21.01 17.07 -1.63
C LEU A 284 -19.57 17.46 -1.33
N MET A 285 -18.58 16.70 -1.81
CA MET A 285 -17.15 17.08 -1.71
C MET A 285 -16.85 18.38 -2.46
N ALA A 286 -17.38 18.53 -3.68
CA ALA A 286 -17.24 19.76 -4.44
C ALA A 286 -17.91 20.94 -3.72
N GLY A 287 -19.09 20.72 -3.13
CA GLY A 287 -19.74 21.68 -2.25
C GLY A 287 -18.90 22.05 -1.03
N GLY A 288 -18.23 21.07 -0.41
CA GLY A 288 -17.34 21.28 0.74
C GLY A 288 -16.13 22.12 0.38
N GLY A 289 -15.48 21.82 -0.75
CA GLY A 289 -14.39 22.62 -1.29
C GLY A 289 -14.83 24.04 -1.64
N LEU A 290 -16.02 24.20 -2.22
CA LEU A 290 -16.60 25.53 -2.49
C LEU A 290 -16.82 26.30 -1.20
N VAL A 291 -17.43 25.69 -0.17
CA VAL A 291 -17.63 26.31 1.14
C VAL A 291 -16.30 26.74 1.78
N MET A 292 -15.25 25.93 1.67
CA MET A 292 -13.92 26.29 2.16
C MET A 292 -13.36 27.54 1.46
N VAL A 293 -13.52 27.66 0.14
CA VAL A 293 -13.10 28.85 -0.62
C VAL A 293 -13.96 30.07 -0.25
N LEU A 294 -15.27 29.88 -0.13
CA LEU A 294 -16.21 30.95 0.25
C LEU A 294 -15.97 31.42 1.69
N ALA A 295 -15.59 30.54 2.61
CA ALA A 295 -15.25 30.89 3.98
C ALA A 295 -14.08 31.88 4.08
N LEU A 296 -13.16 31.85 3.10
CA LEU A 296 -12.00 32.74 3.06
C LEU A 296 -12.24 34.05 2.30
N THR A 297 -13.30 34.12 1.47
CA THR A 297 -13.48 35.22 0.49
C THR A 297 -14.81 35.96 0.60
N LEU A 298 -15.87 35.33 1.10
CA LEU A 298 -17.23 35.89 1.19
C LEU A 298 -17.59 36.35 2.60
N ARG A 299 -18.74 37.03 2.75
CA ARG A 299 -19.34 37.33 4.06
C ARG A 299 -19.54 36.03 4.85
N TYR A 300 -18.92 35.94 6.02
CA TYR A 300 -18.81 34.70 6.79
C TYR A 300 -20.18 34.05 7.10
N GLY A 301 -21.23 34.85 7.35
CA GLY A 301 -22.57 34.34 7.64
C GLY A 301 -23.19 33.50 6.51
N VAL A 302 -22.93 33.85 5.25
CA VAL A 302 -23.39 33.05 4.09
C VAL A 302 -22.62 31.73 4.03
N ALA A 303 -21.31 31.77 4.24
CA ALA A 303 -20.47 30.58 4.25
C ALA A 303 -20.89 29.62 5.38
N LEU A 304 -21.20 30.14 6.58
CA LEU A 304 -21.67 29.37 7.72
C LEU A 304 -23.01 28.66 7.43
N ARG A 305 -24.01 29.36 6.89
CA ARG A 305 -25.30 28.75 6.53
C ARG A 305 -25.15 27.66 5.46
N MET A 306 -24.34 27.92 4.43
CA MET A 306 -24.03 26.92 3.40
C MET A 306 -23.31 25.70 4.00
N ALA A 307 -22.34 25.93 4.89
CA ALA A 307 -21.62 24.87 5.58
C ALA A 307 -22.55 23.99 6.43
N THR A 308 -23.47 24.60 7.19
CA THR A 308 -24.47 23.88 7.99
C THR A 308 -25.42 23.05 7.12
N LEU A 309 -25.94 23.62 6.02
CA LEU A 309 -26.79 22.89 5.08
C LEU A 309 -26.03 21.69 4.47
N LEU A 310 -24.80 21.90 4.05
CA LEU A 310 -23.95 20.85 3.49
C LEU A 310 -23.66 19.76 4.52
N ALA A 311 -23.38 20.11 5.78
CA ALA A 311 -23.16 19.16 6.87
C ALA A 311 -24.39 18.30 7.14
N LEU A 312 -25.59 18.88 7.07
CA LEU A 312 -26.85 18.12 7.19
C LEU A 312 -27.02 17.12 6.04
N LEU A 313 -26.84 17.59 4.80
CA LEU A 313 -26.93 16.73 3.61
C LEU A 313 -25.89 15.61 3.63
N PHE A 314 -24.67 15.93 4.03
CA PHE A 314 -23.57 14.99 4.25
C PHE A 314 -23.96 13.89 5.25
N THR A 315 -24.46 14.29 6.40
CA THR A 315 -24.84 13.39 7.50
C THR A 315 -25.91 12.39 7.06
N VAL A 316 -26.98 12.86 6.40
CA VAL A 316 -28.05 12.00 5.86
C VAL A 316 -27.53 11.08 4.75
N SER A 317 -26.70 11.60 3.86
CA SER A 317 -26.16 10.86 2.72
C SER A 317 -25.23 9.73 3.15
N ILE A 318 -24.33 9.99 4.11
CA ILE A 318 -23.42 9.00 4.66
C ILE A 318 -24.17 7.89 5.38
N PHE A 319 -25.14 8.24 6.23
CA PHE A 319 -25.90 7.24 6.97
C PHE A 319 -26.68 6.32 6.02
N SER A 320 -27.32 6.92 5.01
CA SER A 320 -28.04 6.20 3.96
C SER A 320 -27.12 5.30 3.12
N ALA A 321 -25.91 5.78 2.78
CA ALA A 321 -24.90 4.98 2.08
C ALA A 321 -24.41 3.80 2.93
N GLY A 322 -24.24 4.01 4.24
CA GLY A 322 -23.91 2.97 5.21
C GLY A 322 -24.98 1.88 5.29
N LEU A 323 -26.26 2.27 5.46
CA LEU A 323 -27.39 1.34 5.46
C LEU A 323 -27.47 0.52 4.17
N TYR A 324 -27.33 1.18 3.02
CA TYR A 324 -27.31 0.53 1.71
C TYR A 324 -26.17 -0.48 1.59
N ALA A 325 -24.97 -0.13 2.03
CA ALA A 325 -23.81 -1.02 2.06
C ALA A 325 -24.04 -2.23 2.96
N GLY A 326 -24.67 -2.03 4.13
CA GLY A 326 -25.08 -3.10 5.04
C GLY A 326 -26.07 -4.07 4.39
N TRP A 327 -27.11 -3.56 3.73
CA TRP A 327 -28.10 -4.39 3.01
C TRP A 327 -27.50 -5.18 1.86
N ARG A 328 -26.45 -4.67 1.22
CA ARG A 328 -25.71 -5.39 0.17
C ARG A 328 -24.73 -6.44 0.71
N GLY A 329 -24.64 -6.63 2.03
CA GLY A 329 -23.86 -7.69 2.66
C GLY A 329 -22.39 -7.33 2.95
N LEU A 330 -21.99 -6.06 2.85
CA LEU A 330 -20.64 -5.63 3.26
C LEU A 330 -20.50 -5.76 4.78
N ARG A 331 -19.67 -6.72 5.24
CA ARG A 331 -19.44 -6.96 6.67
C ARG A 331 -18.98 -5.71 7.42
N VAL A 332 -18.08 -4.95 6.80
CA VAL A 332 -17.48 -3.73 7.37
C VAL A 332 -18.51 -2.61 7.57
N ALA A 333 -19.63 -2.61 6.83
CA ALA A 333 -20.65 -1.58 6.93
C ALA A 333 -21.40 -1.61 8.28
N ARG A 334 -21.40 -2.74 9.01
CA ARG A 334 -22.07 -2.83 10.32
C ARG A 334 -21.44 -1.90 11.34
N TRP A 335 -20.11 -1.95 11.47
CA TRP A 335 -19.37 -1.07 12.37
C TRP A 335 -19.52 0.40 11.98
N PHE A 336 -19.53 0.68 10.67
CA PHE A 336 -19.78 2.03 10.16
C PHE A 336 -21.15 2.55 10.61
N ILE A 337 -22.22 1.78 10.43
CA ILE A 337 -23.57 2.19 10.84
C ILE A 337 -23.64 2.43 12.35
N ILE A 338 -23.04 1.56 13.17
CA ILE A 338 -23.05 1.71 14.64
C ILE A 338 -22.32 3.02 15.03
N ALA A 339 -21.15 3.28 14.44
CA ALA A 339 -20.39 4.50 14.71
C ALA A 339 -21.17 5.77 14.34
N TRP A 340 -21.73 5.82 13.13
CA TRP A 340 -22.54 6.97 12.69
C TRP A 340 -23.84 7.10 13.47
N THR A 341 -24.43 6.01 13.96
CA THR A 341 -25.60 6.08 14.85
C THR A 341 -25.26 6.77 16.17
N ALA A 342 -24.11 6.45 16.78
CA ALA A 342 -23.65 7.11 18.00
C ALA A 342 -23.45 8.63 17.80
N PHE A 343 -22.83 9.03 16.68
CA PHE A 343 -22.67 10.43 16.31
C PHE A 343 -24.02 11.14 16.11
N LEU A 344 -24.92 10.52 15.33
CA LEU A 344 -26.25 11.05 15.05
C LEU A 344 -27.11 11.22 16.30
N LEU A 345 -27.08 10.23 17.21
CA LEU A 345 -27.80 10.30 18.48
C LEU A 345 -27.27 11.46 19.33
N GLY A 346 -25.95 11.63 19.42
CA GLY A 346 -25.34 12.75 20.12
C GLY A 346 -25.74 14.11 19.54
N GLY A 347 -25.73 14.22 18.21
CA GLY A 347 -26.18 15.42 17.49
C GLY A 347 -27.66 15.72 17.69
N LEU A 348 -28.52 14.69 17.68
CA LEU A 348 -29.95 14.81 17.94
C LEU A 348 -30.22 15.31 19.35
N VAL A 349 -29.57 14.73 20.37
CA VAL A 349 -29.69 15.16 21.77
C VAL A 349 -29.26 16.62 21.92
N ASN A 350 -28.12 17.00 21.33
CA ASN A 350 -27.67 18.39 21.35
C ASN A 350 -28.67 19.34 20.67
N THR A 351 -29.24 18.93 19.54
CA THR A 351 -30.24 19.72 18.81
C THR A 351 -31.51 19.92 19.62
N LEU A 352 -32.03 18.86 20.25
CA LEU A 352 -33.22 18.94 21.10
C LEU A 352 -32.97 19.80 22.35
N MET A 353 -31.76 19.77 22.90
CA MET A 353 -31.35 20.65 24.00
C MET A 353 -31.33 22.11 23.56
N VAL A 354 -30.70 22.41 22.41
CA VAL A 354 -30.66 23.76 21.86
C VAL A 354 -32.07 24.30 21.56
N LEU A 355 -32.99 23.46 21.09
CA LEU A 355 -34.39 23.83 20.85
C LEU A 355 -35.24 23.96 22.12
N GLY A 356 -34.67 23.71 23.31
CA GLY A 356 -35.37 23.83 24.59
C GLY A 356 -36.25 22.63 24.98
N TYR A 357 -36.28 21.56 24.17
CA TYR A 357 -37.04 20.35 24.49
C TYR A 357 -36.36 19.48 25.55
N LEU A 358 -35.03 19.54 25.63
CA LEU A 358 -34.26 18.85 26.65
C LEU A 358 -33.59 19.84 27.59
N PRO A 359 -33.56 19.56 28.90
CA PRO A 359 -32.87 20.40 29.87
C PRO A 359 -31.36 20.45 29.60
N ASN A 360 -30.73 21.57 29.96
CA ASN A 360 -29.29 21.80 29.83
C ASN A 360 -28.53 21.12 31.00
N LEU A 361 -28.39 19.78 30.91
CA LEU A 361 -27.56 18.97 31.79
C LEU A 361 -26.20 18.71 31.16
N PHE A 362 -25.25 18.29 32.00
CA PHE A 362 -23.94 17.83 31.58
C PHE A 362 -23.98 16.87 30.36
N ILE A 363 -24.82 15.84 30.40
CA ILE A 363 -24.90 14.82 29.35
C ILE A 363 -25.47 15.41 28.05
N THR A 364 -26.49 16.27 28.12
CA THR A 364 -27.13 16.83 26.93
C THR A 364 -26.28 17.91 26.26
N MET A 365 -25.53 18.67 27.05
CA MET A 365 -24.59 19.70 26.58
C MET A 365 -23.38 19.11 25.84
N TYR A 366 -22.86 17.97 26.31
CA TYR A 366 -21.70 17.31 25.70
C TYR A 366 -22.07 16.10 24.82
N ALA A 367 -23.36 15.89 24.54
CA ALA A 367 -23.85 14.70 23.83
C ALA A 367 -23.22 14.55 22.43
N SER A 368 -23.11 15.66 21.69
CA SER A 368 -22.53 15.66 20.34
C SER A 368 -21.06 15.28 20.35
N GLN A 369 -20.31 15.78 21.34
CA GLN A 369 -18.89 15.54 21.51
C GLN A 369 -18.61 14.10 21.95
N LEU A 370 -19.38 13.58 22.91
CA LEU A 370 -19.31 12.18 23.33
C LEU A 370 -19.68 11.22 22.18
N GLY A 371 -20.73 11.55 21.41
CA GLY A 371 -21.12 10.81 20.22
C GLY A 371 -20.00 10.76 19.17
N SER A 372 -19.32 11.88 18.94
CA SER A 372 -18.17 11.94 18.02
C SER A 372 -16.94 11.17 18.52
N ALA A 373 -16.63 11.23 19.82
CA ALA A 373 -15.52 10.46 20.39
C ALA A 373 -15.78 8.95 20.26
N LEU A 374 -17.02 8.52 20.49
CA LEU A 374 -17.43 7.14 20.31
C LEU A 374 -17.43 6.71 18.83
N GLU A 375 -17.92 7.57 17.94
CA GLU A 375 -17.83 7.37 16.49
C GLU A 375 -16.38 7.16 16.05
N VAL A 376 -15.47 8.03 16.50
CA VAL A 376 -14.05 7.95 16.15
C VAL A 376 -13.40 6.67 16.67
N ALA A 377 -13.73 6.26 17.90
CA ALA A 377 -13.27 5.00 18.47
C ALA A 377 -13.78 3.78 17.67
N LEU A 378 -15.07 3.76 17.35
CA LEU A 378 -15.71 2.65 16.64
C LEU A 378 -15.24 2.53 15.18
N LEU A 379 -15.08 3.64 14.46
CA LEU A 379 -14.55 3.62 13.09
C LEU A 379 -13.09 3.19 13.04
N SER A 380 -12.29 3.55 14.05
CA SER A 380 -10.90 3.09 14.14
C SER A 380 -10.83 1.57 14.35
N LEU A 381 -11.73 1.01 15.18
CA LEU A 381 -11.87 -0.44 15.34
C LEU A 381 -12.34 -1.10 14.04
N ALA A 382 -13.29 -0.48 13.33
CA ALA A 382 -13.79 -0.96 12.04
C ALA A 382 -12.69 -1.03 10.96
N LEU A 383 -11.83 -0.03 10.93
CA LEU A 383 -10.66 0.03 10.06
C LEU A 383 -9.66 -1.08 10.41
N ALA A 384 -9.37 -1.28 11.69
CA ALA A 384 -8.48 -2.36 12.15
C ALA A 384 -9.01 -3.76 11.77
N ASP A 385 -10.31 -4.01 11.97
CA ASP A 385 -10.98 -5.26 11.57
C ASP A 385 -10.91 -5.49 10.05
N ARG A 386 -11.16 -4.44 9.26
CA ARG A 386 -11.00 -4.49 7.79
C ARG A 386 -9.58 -4.88 7.39
N ILE A 387 -8.54 -4.32 8.01
CA ILE A 387 -7.16 -4.66 7.67
C ILE A 387 -6.81 -6.08 8.09
N ASN A 388 -7.25 -6.52 9.26
CA ASN A 388 -7.01 -7.89 9.71
C ASN A 388 -7.64 -8.91 8.76
N SER A 389 -8.89 -8.68 8.33
CA SER A 389 -9.55 -9.54 7.35
C SER A 389 -8.88 -9.54 5.98
N LEU A 390 -8.42 -8.38 5.48
CA LEU A 390 -7.65 -8.31 4.22
C LEU A 390 -6.31 -9.06 4.31
N ARG A 391 -5.59 -8.91 5.42
CA ARG A 391 -4.33 -9.63 5.66
C ARG A 391 -4.55 -11.14 5.74
N GLU A 392 -5.61 -11.58 6.39
CA GLU A 392 -5.96 -12.99 6.47
C GLU A 392 -6.28 -13.58 5.09
N GLN A 393 -7.05 -12.86 4.26
CA GLN A 393 -7.31 -13.24 2.87
C GLN A 393 -6.02 -13.35 2.05
N GLN A 394 -5.15 -12.34 2.12
CA GLN A 394 -3.85 -12.36 1.42
C GLN A 394 -2.98 -13.54 1.88
N ALA A 395 -2.94 -13.83 3.19
CA ALA A 395 -2.20 -14.95 3.73
C ALA A 395 -2.75 -16.30 3.24
N GLN A 396 -4.07 -16.44 3.13
CA GLN A 396 -4.71 -17.64 2.57
C GLN A 396 -4.35 -17.82 1.09
N THR A 397 -4.52 -16.78 0.27
CA THR A 397 -4.18 -16.84 -1.16
C THR A 397 -2.69 -17.15 -1.37
N LEU A 398 -1.80 -16.59 -0.55
CA LEU A 398 -0.37 -16.88 -0.63
C LEU A 398 -0.05 -18.34 -0.28
N ARG A 399 -0.72 -18.90 0.74
CA ARG A 399 -0.59 -20.32 1.11
C ARG A 399 -1.11 -21.26 0.01
N GLU A 400 -2.26 -20.94 -0.58
CA GLU A 400 -2.83 -21.70 -1.70
C GLU A 400 -1.89 -21.68 -2.90
N THR A 401 -1.41 -20.50 -3.29
CA THR A 401 -0.45 -20.33 -4.39
C THR A 401 0.84 -21.11 -4.12
N GLY A 402 1.34 -21.09 -2.88
CA GLY A 402 2.51 -21.86 -2.46
C GLY A 402 2.31 -23.38 -2.62
N ARG A 403 1.15 -23.90 -2.19
CA ARG A 403 0.80 -25.32 -2.35
C ARG A 403 0.68 -25.73 -3.82
N THR A 404 0.04 -24.91 -4.64
CA THR A 404 -0.08 -25.18 -6.09
C THR A 404 1.28 -25.20 -6.76
N LEU A 405 2.16 -24.26 -6.41
CA LEU A 405 3.53 -24.21 -6.96
C LEU A 405 4.34 -25.46 -6.56
N GLU A 406 4.24 -25.89 -5.31
CA GLU A 406 4.90 -27.11 -4.82
C GLU A 406 4.41 -28.36 -5.56
N GLN A 407 3.09 -28.49 -5.75
CA GLN A 407 2.50 -29.59 -6.52
C GLN A 407 2.97 -29.60 -7.98
N MET A 408 3.01 -28.44 -8.64
CA MET A 408 3.51 -28.33 -10.01
C MET A 408 5.00 -28.71 -10.10
N ASN A 409 5.82 -28.30 -9.14
CA ASN A 409 7.23 -28.69 -9.07
C ASN A 409 7.41 -30.20 -8.90
N LEU A 410 6.63 -30.84 -8.01
CA LEU A 410 6.66 -32.28 -7.83
C LEU A 410 6.23 -33.03 -9.10
N GLN A 411 5.21 -32.55 -9.80
CA GLN A 411 4.76 -33.12 -11.08
C GLN A 411 5.82 -32.97 -12.17
N LEU A 412 6.45 -31.80 -12.27
CA LEU A 412 7.52 -31.54 -13.24
C LEU A 412 8.74 -32.42 -12.96
N ALA A 413 9.16 -32.53 -11.70
CA ALA A 413 10.27 -33.39 -11.29
C ALA A 413 9.97 -34.87 -11.61
N ARG A 414 8.74 -35.32 -11.35
CA ARG A 414 8.30 -36.68 -11.72
C ARG A 414 8.29 -36.88 -13.23
N SER A 415 7.80 -35.92 -14.00
CA SER A 415 7.76 -35.99 -15.46
C SER A 415 9.17 -36.06 -16.06
N ASN A 416 10.10 -35.24 -15.58
CA ASN A 416 11.50 -35.30 -16.00
C ASN A 416 12.12 -36.66 -15.69
N ARG A 417 11.95 -37.17 -14.46
CA ARG A 417 12.48 -38.49 -14.09
C ARG A 417 11.92 -39.61 -14.97
N LEU A 418 10.61 -39.61 -15.22
CA LEU A 418 9.97 -40.60 -16.11
C LEU A 418 10.47 -40.49 -17.55
N LYS A 419 10.72 -39.27 -18.05
CA LYS A 419 11.29 -39.04 -19.37
C LYS A 419 12.69 -39.63 -19.48
N ASP A 420 13.53 -39.42 -18.47
CA ASP A 420 14.91 -39.90 -18.47
C ASP A 420 14.96 -41.43 -18.37
N GLU A 421 14.14 -42.03 -17.50
CA GLU A 421 14.01 -43.49 -17.37
C GLU A 421 13.47 -44.15 -18.64
N PHE A 422 12.47 -43.54 -19.30
CA PHE A 422 11.94 -44.01 -20.56
C PHE A 422 13.00 -44.02 -21.66
N LEU A 423 13.74 -42.92 -21.82
CA LEU A 423 14.78 -42.82 -22.86
C LEU A 423 15.92 -43.83 -22.64
N ALA A 424 16.37 -44.01 -21.40
CA ALA A 424 17.39 -45.01 -21.08
C ALA A 424 16.91 -46.43 -21.42
N THR A 425 15.67 -46.76 -21.05
CA THR A 425 15.08 -48.09 -21.28
C THR A 425 14.91 -48.37 -22.77
N VAL A 426 14.30 -47.46 -23.53
CA VAL A 426 14.08 -47.63 -24.98
C VAL A 426 15.40 -47.79 -25.72
N THR A 427 16.44 -47.06 -25.33
CA THR A 427 17.78 -47.18 -25.93
C THR A 427 18.35 -48.59 -25.75
N HIS A 428 18.24 -49.17 -24.55
CA HIS A 428 18.70 -50.54 -24.28
C HIS A 428 17.91 -51.58 -25.09
N GLU A 429 16.60 -51.43 -25.15
CA GLU A 429 15.69 -52.32 -25.89
C GLU A 429 15.86 -52.21 -27.41
N LEU A 430 16.34 -51.08 -27.93
CA LEU A 430 16.71 -50.93 -29.35
C LEU A 430 18.09 -51.53 -29.66
N ARG A 431 19.05 -51.41 -28.74
CA ARG A 431 20.42 -51.94 -28.94
C ARG A 431 20.44 -53.46 -29.09
N THR A 432 19.66 -54.18 -28.29
CA THR A 432 19.63 -55.65 -28.27
C THR A 432 19.22 -56.29 -29.62
N PRO A 433 18.06 -55.97 -30.22
CA PRO A 433 17.68 -56.52 -31.52
C PRO A 433 18.62 -56.07 -32.64
N MET A 434 19.15 -54.85 -32.56
CA MET A 434 20.10 -54.33 -33.55
C MET A 434 21.43 -55.08 -33.55
N ASN A 435 21.96 -55.42 -32.37
CA ASN A 435 23.12 -56.31 -32.26
C ASN A 435 22.84 -57.69 -32.87
N GLY A 436 21.61 -58.21 -32.72
CA GLY A 436 21.19 -59.45 -33.38
C GLY A 436 21.15 -59.35 -34.91
N VAL A 437 20.66 -58.22 -35.45
CA VAL A 437 20.67 -57.93 -36.89
C VAL A 437 22.10 -57.82 -37.42
N ILE A 438 22.97 -57.07 -36.74
CA ILE A 438 24.39 -56.92 -37.11
C ILE A 438 25.11 -58.26 -37.08
N GLY A 439 24.96 -59.04 -36.01
CA GLY A 439 25.57 -60.37 -35.92
C GLY A 439 25.08 -61.33 -37.01
N SER A 440 23.79 -61.28 -37.36
CA SER A 440 23.24 -62.07 -38.48
C SER A 440 23.83 -61.64 -39.82
N LEU A 441 24.01 -60.34 -40.03
CA LEU A 441 24.65 -59.80 -41.23
C LEU A 441 26.15 -60.16 -41.28
N GLU A 442 26.86 -60.15 -40.16
CA GLU A 442 28.26 -60.60 -40.08
C GLU A 442 28.40 -62.09 -40.41
N LEU A 443 27.48 -62.93 -39.93
CA LEU A 443 27.45 -64.35 -40.29
C LEU A 443 27.11 -64.56 -41.77
N LEU A 444 26.14 -63.82 -42.33
CA LEU A 444 25.81 -63.84 -43.75
C LEU A 444 27.01 -63.50 -44.65
N HIS A 445 27.92 -62.64 -44.16
CA HIS A 445 29.14 -62.28 -44.89
C HIS A 445 30.08 -63.47 -45.13
N THR A 446 30.00 -64.51 -44.30
CA THR A 446 30.86 -65.71 -44.40
C THR A 446 30.38 -66.72 -45.46
N LEU A 447 29.18 -66.53 -46.00
CA LEU A 447 28.56 -67.41 -46.99
C LEU A 447 28.82 -66.93 -48.43
N PRO A 448 28.87 -67.84 -49.43
CA PRO A 448 28.97 -67.44 -50.83
C PRO A 448 27.74 -66.64 -51.27
N MET A 449 27.94 -65.43 -51.79
CA MET A 449 26.88 -64.51 -52.23
C MET A 449 27.02 -64.15 -53.71
N SER A 450 25.90 -63.97 -54.41
CA SER A 450 25.87 -63.32 -55.72
C SER A 450 26.23 -61.84 -55.61
N ALA A 451 26.61 -61.20 -56.73
CA ALA A 451 26.93 -59.76 -56.74
C ALA A 451 25.77 -58.88 -56.23
N GLU A 452 24.53 -59.28 -56.52
CA GLU A 452 23.31 -58.60 -56.07
C GLU A 452 23.07 -58.80 -54.55
N GLN A 453 23.23 -60.03 -54.05
CA GLN A 453 23.13 -60.35 -52.61
C GLN A 453 24.21 -59.61 -51.79
N ALA A 454 25.43 -59.51 -52.31
CA ALA A 454 26.51 -58.76 -51.69
C ALA A 454 26.19 -57.25 -51.61
N GLN A 455 25.46 -56.70 -52.58
CA GLN A 455 25.01 -55.31 -52.54
C GLN A 455 23.91 -55.09 -51.49
N TYR A 456 22.93 -55.99 -51.39
CA TYR A 456 21.90 -55.94 -50.35
C TYR A 456 22.50 -56.10 -48.96
N HIS A 457 23.45 -57.03 -48.78
CA HIS A 457 24.21 -57.20 -47.54
C HIS A 457 24.92 -55.92 -47.13
N ARG A 458 25.72 -55.31 -48.01
CA ARG A 458 26.40 -54.03 -47.73
C ARG A 458 25.44 -52.93 -47.31
N THR A 459 24.29 -52.83 -47.99
CA THR A 459 23.27 -51.81 -47.69
C THR A 459 22.62 -52.06 -46.32
N ALA A 460 22.28 -53.31 -46.01
CA ALA A 460 21.69 -53.68 -44.73
C ALA A 460 22.68 -53.50 -43.56
N THR A 461 23.95 -53.88 -43.74
CA THR A 461 25.01 -53.69 -42.73
C THR A 461 25.24 -52.22 -42.47
N GLY A 462 25.37 -51.39 -43.51
CA GLY A 462 25.51 -49.94 -43.34
C GLY A 462 24.31 -49.33 -42.60
N SER A 463 23.09 -49.70 -43.00
CA SER A 463 21.86 -49.20 -42.34
C SER A 463 21.76 -49.62 -40.87
N ALA A 464 22.19 -50.84 -40.53
CA ALA A 464 22.17 -51.33 -39.16
C ALA A 464 23.22 -50.65 -38.27
N GLN A 465 24.41 -50.39 -38.81
CA GLN A 465 25.47 -49.64 -38.14
C GLN A 465 25.09 -48.18 -37.93
N ASP A 466 24.47 -47.53 -38.92
CA ASP A 466 23.96 -46.16 -38.81
C ASP A 466 22.88 -46.03 -37.72
N MET A 467 21.98 -47.02 -37.62
CA MET A 467 20.97 -47.05 -36.56
C MET A 467 21.58 -47.26 -35.17
N MET A 468 22.60 -48.11 -35.03
CA MET A 468 23.32 -48.27 -33.77
C MET A 468 24.06 -46.99 -33.35
N ALA A 469 24.73 -46.32 -34.29
CA ALA A 469 25.37 -45.03 -34.03
C ALA A 469 24.35 -43.97 -33.57
N MET A 470 23.17 -43.95 -34.17
CA MET A 470 22.05 -43.10 -33.79
C MET A 470 21.57 -43.36 -32.34
N VAL A 471 21.44 -44.64 -31.97
CA VAL A 471 21.05 -45.05 -30.61
C VAL A 471 22.12 -44.67 -29.58
N ASP A 472 23.40 -44.89 -29.89
CA ASP A 472 24.50 -44.54 -29.00
C ASP A 472 24.63 -43.02 -28.81
N ASP A 473 24.41 -42.23 -29.86
CA ASP A 473 24.41 -40.77 -29.75
C ASP A 473 23.25 -40.25 -28.89
N ILE A 474 22.07 -40.88 -28.96
CA ILE A 474 20.94 -40.57 -28.06
C ILE A 474 21.32 -40.88 -26.60
N LEU A 475 21.97 -42.01 -26.33
CA LEU A 475 22.41 -42.37 -24.99
C LEU A 475 23.42 -41.36 -24.42
N ILE A 476 24.43 -41.00 -25.21
CA ILE A 476 25.43 -40.01 -24.79
C ILE A 476 24.73 -38.68 -24.48
N LEU A 477 23.78 -38.26 -25.30
CA LEU A 477 23.02 -37.03 -25.08
C LEU A 477 22.20 -37.07 -23.79
N THR A 478 21.56 -38.21 -23.47
CA THR A 478 20.78 -38.37 -22.23
C THR A 478 21.67 -38.43 -21.00
N GLU A 479 22.82 -39.11 -21.06
CA GLU A 479 23.79 -39.16 -19.96
C GLU A 479 24.47 -37.80 -19.72
N LEU A 480 24.73 -37.02 -20.79
CA LEU A 480 25.18 -35.63 -20.71
C LEU A 480 24.13 -34.73 -20.04
N GLN A 481 22.85 -34.85 -20.42
CA GLN A 481 21.76 -34.06 -19.84
C GLN A 481 21.49 -34.40 -18.36
N ALA A 482 21.61 -35.67 -18.00
CA ALA A 482 21.46 -36.15 -16.62
C ALA A 482 22.68 -35.81 -15.73
N GLY A 483 23.78 -35.33 -16.32
CA GLY A 483 25.03 -35.06 -15.60
C GLY A 483 25.71 -36.33 -15.06
N HIS A 484 25.40 -37.49 -15.64
CA HIS A 484 25.96 -38.78 -15.21
C HIS A 484 27.39 -39.02 -15.74
N LEU A 485 27.75 -38.39 -16.86
CA LEU A 485 29.11 -38.47 -17.39
C LEU A 485 30.07 -37.63 -16.54
N ARG A 486 31.18 -38.26 -16.13
CA ARG A 486 32.27 -37.61 -15.40
C ARG A 486 33.57 -37.71 -16.19
N ASN A 487 34.41 -36.71 -16.05
CA ASN A 487 35.77 -36.68 -16.60
C ASN A 487 36.66 -37.69 -15.84
N GLN A 488 37.19 -38.69 -16.55
CA GLN A 488 38.05 -39.72 -15.98
C GLN A 488 39.52 -39.43 -16.34
N HIS A 489 40.30 -38.99 -15.37
CA HIS A 489 41.71 -38.67 -15.59
C HIS A 489 42.56 -39.95 -15.49
N GLY A 490 43.22 -40.33 -16.58
CA GLY A 490 44.15 -41.45 -16.61
C GLY A 490 45.35 -41.20 -17.53
N PRO A 491 46.48 -41.88 -17.31
CA PRO A 491 47.62 -41.81 -18.22
C PRO A 491 47.26 -42.45 -19.58
N PHE A 492 47.56 -41.78 -20.68
CA PHE A 492 47.36 -42.29 -22.03
C PHE A 492 48.49 -41.84 -22.98
N SER A 493 48.70 -42.61 -24.06
CA SER A 493 49.62 -42.25 -25.13
C SER A 493 48.88 -41.49 -26.23
N LEU A 494 49.28 -40.24 -26.48
CA LEU A 494 48.71 -39.38 -27.51
C LEU A 494 48.94 -39.96 -28.91
N ARG A 495 50.15 -40.45 -29.23
CA ARG A 495 50.40 -41.08 -30.53
C ARG A 495 49.58 -42.34 -30.71
N ARG A 496 49.47 -43.18 -29.68
CA ARG A 496 48.66 -44.39 -29.76
C ARG A 496 47.20 -44.04 -30.04
N LEU A 497 46.64 -43.07 -29.32
CA LEU A 497 45.28 -42.57 -29.52
C LEU A 497 45.04 -42.13 -30.98
N MET A 498 45.95 -41.32 -31.51
CA MET A 498 45.84 -40.80 -32.88
C MET A 498 46.07 -41.88 -33.94
N GLN A 499 46.97 -42.84 -33.69
CA GLN A 499 47.23 -43.98 -34.57
C GLN A 499 46.03 -44.93 -34.63
N GLU A 500 45.41 -45.24 -33.48
CA GLU A 500 44.20 -46.04 -33.40
C GLU A 500 43.04 -45.36 -34.15
N LEU A 501 42.90 -44.04 -34.01
CA LEU A 501 41.91 -43.26 -34.75
C LEU A 501 42.17 -43.32 -36.27
N ARG A 502 43.41 -43.12 -36.71
CA ARG A 502 43.78 -43.25 -38.13
C ARG A 502 43.48 -44.66 -38.66
N ALA A 503 43.80 -45.70 -37.90
CA ALA A 503 43.56 -47.08 -38.30
C ALA A 503 42.06 -47.38 -38.46
N GLY A 504 41.22 -46.84 -37.57
CA GLY A 504 39.77 -46.99 -37.63
C GLY A 504 39.12 -46.39 -38.89
N TYR A 505 39.62 -45.25 -39.37
CA TYR A 505 39.04 -44.52 -40.50
C TYR A 505 39.77 -44.72 -41.85
N ALA A 506 40.91 -45.43 -41.86
CA ALA A 506 41.72 -45.63 -43.06
C ALA A 506 40.97 -46.37 -44.18
N SER A 507 40.20 -47.40 -43.84
CA SER A 507 39.40 -48.17 -44.79
C SER A 507 38.27 -47.34 -45.41
N GLN A 508 37.59 -46.52 -44.61
CA GLN A 508 36.52 -45.62 -45.06
C GLN A 508 37.05 -44.53 -45.99
N ALA A 509 38.20 -43.93 -45.65
CA ALA A 509 38.86 -42.94 -46.51
C ALA A 509 39.26 -43.56 -47.86
N LEU A 510 39.89 -44.75 -47.83
CA LEU A 510 40.30 -45.47 -49.03
C LEU A 510 39.11 -45.86 -49.92
N ALA A 511 38.02 -46.34 -49.31
CA ALA A 511 36.79 -46.70 -50.04
C ALA A 511 36.16 -45.50 -50.78
N LYS A 512 36.33 -44.29 -50.27
CA LYS A 512 35.92 -43.04 -50.93
C LYS A 512 36.99 -42.44 -51.85
N GLY A 513 38.19 -43.02 -51.93
CA GLY A 513 39.31 -42.46 -52.68
C GLY A 513 39.89 -41.17 -52.07
N LEU A 514 39.71 -40.97 -50.76
CA LEU A 514 40.20 -39.81 -50.02
C LEU A 514 41.51 -40.13 -49.30
N TYR A 515 42.38 -39.13 -49.13
CA TYR A 515 43.52 -39.28 -48.21
C TYR A 515 43.11 -38.97 -46.76
N LEU A 516 43.64 -39.72 -45.81
CA LEU A 516 43.58 -39.41 -44.38
C LEU A 516 45.01 -39.26 -43.87
N SER A 517 45.42 -38.02 -43.60
CA SER A 517 46.77 -37.70 -43.13
C SER A 517 46.74 -37.41 -41.63
N LEU A 518 47.75 -37.93 -40.92
CA LEU A 518 47.96 -37.68 -39.50
C LEU A 518 49.35 -37.07 -39.31
N ASP A 519 49.39 -35.87 -38.77
CA ASP A 519 50.61 -35.11 -38.48
C ASP A 519 50.73 -34.85 -36.97
N VAL A 520 51.60 -35.64 -36.33
CA VAL A 520 51.91 -35.53 -34.90
C VAL A 520 53.42 -35.31 -34.73
N PRO A 521 53.86 -34.10 -34.35
CA PRO A 521 55.27 -33.78 -34.15
C PRO A 521 55.97 -34.71 -33.14
N ALA A 522 57.20 -35.12 -33.46
CA ALA A 522 57.98 -36.06 -32.64
C ALA A 522 58.41 -35.49 -31.28
N ASP A 523 58.53 -34.17 -31.19
CA ASP A 523 58.93 -33.39 -30.01
C ASP A 523 57.82 -33.24 -28.96
N LEU A 524 56.57 -33.58 -29.28
CA LEU A 524 55.48 -33.56 -28.31
C LEU A 524 55.63 -34.69 -27.27
N PRO A 525 55.39 -34.43 -25.98
CA PRO A 525 55.27 -35.47 -24.97
C PRO A 525 54.17 -36.48 -25.34
N ASP A 526 54.50 -37.78 -25.27
CA ASP A 526 53.54 -38.82 -25.65
C ASP A 526 52.62 -39.26 -24.51
N SER A 527 53.15 -39.32 -23.28
CA SER A 527 52.42 -39.75 -22.10
C SER A 527 51.73 -38.56 -21.43
N LEU A 528 50.41 -38.48 -21.54
CA LEU A 528 49.56 -37.40 -21.01
C LEU A 528 48.56 -37.95 -20.00
N VAL A 529 48.05 -37.11 -19.11
CA VAL A 529 46.99 -37.45 -18.16
C VAL A 529 45.71 -36.70 -18.54
N GLY A 530 44.64 -37.46 -18.79
CA GLY A 530 43.32 -36.93 -19.15
C GLY A 530 42.35 -38.05 -19.52
N ASP A 531 41.19 -37.68 -20.06
CA ASP A 531 40.17 -38.65 -20.49
C ASP A 531 40.36 -39.01 -21.97
N ALA A 532 41.15 -40.05 -22.20
CA ALA A 532 41.46 -40.52 -23.54
C ALA A 532 40.22 -40.93 -24.34
N GLN A 533 39.22 -41.51 -23.69
CA GLN A 533 38.01 -41.99 -24.36
C GLN A 533 37.15 -40.83 -24.89
N LYS A 534 36.91 -39.81 -24.06
CA LYS A 534 36.16 -38.61 -24.46
C LYS A 534 36.91 -37.79 -25.51
N LEU A 535 38.24 -37.69 -25.37
CA LEU A 535 39.09 -37.03 -26.36
C LEU A 535 39.04 -37.76 -27.71
N ALA A 536 39.22 -39.09 -27.73
CA ALA A 536 39.09 -39.89 -28.95
C ALA A 536 37.72 -39.73 -29.58
N ARG A 537 36.64 -39.73 -28.79
CA ARG A 537 35.28 -39.56 -29.31
C ARG A 537 35.06 -38.20 -29.95
N CYS A 538 35.59 -37.12 -29.35
CA CYS A 538 35.53 -35.78 -29.95
C CYS A 538 36.26 -35.75 -31.30
N VAL A 539 37.50 -36.26 -31.35
CA VAL A 539 38.29 -36.27 -32.60
C VAL A 539 37.65 -37.19 -33.64
N ALA A 540 37.13 -38.35 -33.25
CA ALA A 540 36.44 -39.28 -34.14
C ALA A 540 35.19 -38.65 -34.76
N CYS A 541 34.40 -37.90 -33.98
CA CYS A 541 33.24 -37.16 -34.49
C CYS A 541 33.64 -36.13 -35.56
N LEU A 542 34.74 -35.40 -35.35
CA LEU A 542 35.22 -34.40 -36.30
C LEU A 542 35.80 -35.05 -37.57
N VAL A 543 36.54 -36.16 -37.43
CA VAL A 543 37.07 -36.91 -38.58
C VAL A 543 35.96 -37.56 -39.40
N ASP A 544 34.96 -38.15 -38.75
CA ASP A 544 33.80 -38.75 -39.42
C ASP A 544 33.04 -37.69 -40.24
N ASN A 545 32.77 -36.51 -39.64
CA ASN A 545 32.19 -35.39 -40.38
C ASN A 545 33.05 -34.97 -41.57
N GLY A 546 34.37 -34.83 -41.40
CA GLY A 546 35.29 -34.48 -42.47
C GLY A 546 35.23 -35.47 -43.64
N LEU A 547 35.25 -36.79 -43.36
CA LEU A 547 35.18 -37.83 -44.38
C LEU A 547 33.80 -37.94 -45.01
N LYS A 548 32.75 -37.64 -44.25
CA LYS A 548 31.36 -37.68 -44.71
C LYS A 548 31.09 -36.62 -45.78
N PHE A 549 31.55 -35.39 -45.56
CA PHE A 549 31.28 -34.23 -46.41
C PHE A 549 32.36 -33.91 -47.44
N THR A 550 33.40 -34.74 -47.53
CA THR A 550 34.45 -34.63 -48.56
C THR A 550 34.23 -35.64 -49.69
N HIS A 551 34.32 -35.16 -50.94
CA HIS A 551 34.19 -35.99 -52.15
C HIS A 551 35.49 -36.20 -52.89
N GLN A 552 36.40 -35.22 -52.85
CA GLN A 552 37.70 -35.25 -53.50
C GLN A 552 38.71 -34.55 -52.57
N GLY A 553 39.97 -34.98 -52.62
CA GLY A 553 41.00 -34.53 -51.68
C GLY A 553 41.06 -35.43 -50.45
N GLY A 554 40.87 -34.88 -49.26
CA GLY A 554 41.02 -35.65 -48.03
C GLY A 554 40.86 -34.88 -46.73
N VAL A 555 41.15 -35.57 -45.63
CA VAL A 555 41.08 -35.05 -44.26
C VAL A 555 42.46 -35.11 -43.64
N THR A 556 42.89 -34.01 -43.02
CA THR A 556 44.17 -33.90 -42.31
C THR A 556 43.92 -33.66 -40.83
N VAL A 557 44.48 -34.53 -39.99
CA VAL A 557 44.49 -34.35 -38.53
C VAL A 557 45.88 -33.86 -38.13
N GLN A 558 45.97 -32.61 -37.68
CA GLN A 558 47.20 -31.99 -37.21
C GLN A 558 47.15 -31.82 -35.69
N VAL A 559 48.19 -32.31 -35.02
CA VAL A 559 48.35 -32.12 -33.57
C VAL A 559 49.51 -31.15 -33.35
N ARG A 560 49.25 -30.13 -32.54
CA ARG A 560 50.25 -29.14 -32.11
C ARG A 560 50.18 -29.00 -30.60
N GLY A 561 51.30 -28.70 -29.97
CA GLY A 561 51.34 -28.51 -28.54
C GLY A 561 52.43 -27.56 -28.12
N ARG A 562 52.18 -26.82 -27.04
CA ARG A 562 53.12 -25.91 -26.42
C ARG A 562 53.12 -26.16 -24.93
N ARG A 563 54.29 -26.39 -24.33
CA ARG A 563 54.41 -26.46 -22.87
C ARG A 563 54.06 -25.10 -22.28
N VAL A 564 53.12 -25.09 -21.33
CA VAL A 564 52.68 -23.87 -20.62
C VAL A 564 53.24 -23.84 -19.20
N GLY A 565 53.78 -24.97 -18.72
CA GLY A 565 54.49 -25.09 -17.43
C GLY A 565 55.35 -26.36 -17.38
N PRO A 566 55.96 -26.68 -16.22
CA PRO A 566 56.82 -27.84 -16.06
C PRO A 566 56.09 -29.17 -16.32
N ASP A 567 54.84 -29.29 -15.85
CA ASP A 567 54.03 -30.51 -15.94
C ASP A 567 52.77 -30.34 -16.82
N SER A 568 52.68 -29.29 -17.64
CA SER A 568 51.46 -28.97 -18.39
C SER A 568 51.71 -28.63 -19.85
N LEU A 569 50.89 -29.20 -20.73
CA LEU A 569 50.92 -29.07 -22.18
C LEU A 569 49.58 -28.51 -22.67
N ALA A 570 49.61 -27.33 -23.30
CA ALA A 570 48.48 -26.87 -24.12
C ALA A 570 48.54 -27.60 -25.45
N LEU A 571 47.50 -28.38 -25.74
CA LEU A 571 47.35 -29.20 -26.93
C LEU A 571 46.26 -28.59 -27.83
N SER A 572 46.54 -28.49 -29.13
CA SER A 572 45.57 -28.16 -30.17
C SER A 572 45.53 -29.30 -31.18
N ILE A 573 44.33 -29.83 -31.44
CA ILE A 573 44.06 -30.85 -32.45
C ILE A 573 43.17 -30.20 -33.51
N THR A 574 43.74 -30.03 -34.70
CA THR A 574 43.06 -29.44 -35.85
C THR A 574 42.68 -30.54 -36.84
N ILE A 575 41.41 -30.57 -37.27
CA ILE A 575 40.90 -31.44 -38.31
C ILE A 575 40.51 -30.54 -39.49
N SER A 576 41.19 -30.70 -40.62
CA SER A 576 40.93 -29.93 -41.84
C SER A 576 40.45 -30.87 -42.95
N ASP A 577 39.30 -30.57 -43.54
CA ASP A 577 38.74 -31.27 -44.69
C ASP A 577 38.75 -30.37 -45.93
N SER A 578 38.77 -30.98 -47.11
CA SER A 578 38.62 -30.30 -48.41
C SER A 578 37.21 -30.46 -48.98
N GLY A 579 36.20 -30.56 -48.11
CA GLY A 579 34.83 -30.86 -48.45
C GLY A 579 34.04 -29.67 -48.96
N ILE A 580 32.71 -29.78 -48.89
CA ILE A 580 31.79 -28.77 -49.41
C ILE A 580 31.90 -27.40 -48.73
N GLY A 581 32.45 -27.34 -47.51
CA GLY A 581 32.42 -26.15 -46.66
C GLY A 581 30.99 -25.66 -46.37
N PHE A 582 30.86 -24.61 -45.57
CA PHE A 582 29.58 -23.95 -45.30
C PHE A 582 29.80 -22.46 -45.05
N ASP A 583 28.75 -21.66 -45.28
CA ASP A 583 28.76 -20.23 -44.95
C ASP A 583 28.97 -20.07 -43.44
N ASP A 584 29.60 -18.98 -43.01
CA ASP A 584 29.90 -18.68 -41.61
C ASP A 584 28.62 -18.67 -40.76
N LEU A 585 28.26 -19.83 -40.21
CA LEU A 585 27.10 -20.06 -39.38
C LEU A 585 27.45 -19.69 -37.95
N ASP A 586 26.53 -18.98 -37.28
CA ASP A 586 26.69 -18.69 -35.86
C ASP A 586 26.97 -19.99 -35.08
N GLN A 587 27.97 -19.96 -34.19
CA GLN A 587 28.31 -21.06 -33.28
C GLN A 587 27.08 -21.56 -32.52
N ALA A 588 26.13 -20.67 -32.19
CA ALA A 588 24.89 -21.04 -31.53
C ALA A 588 24.02 -21.99 -32.37
N VAL A 589 24.06 -21.87 -33.70
CA VAL A 589 23.28 -22.67 -34.65
C VAL A 589 24.02 -23.96 -35.01
N LEU A 590 25.33 -23.88 -35.29
CA LEU A 590 26.11 -25.06 -35.70
C LEU A 590 26.20 -26.14 -34.61
N TYR A 591 26.23 -25.73 -33.34
CA TYR A 591 26.31 -26.65 -32.20
C TYR A 591 24.96 -26.94 -31.54
N GLN A 592 23.84 -26.50 -32.12
CA GLN A 592 22.50 -26.79 -31.61
C GLN A 592 22.14 -28.26 -31.84
N ARG A 593 21.46 -28.89 -30.85
CA ARG A 593 20.98 -30.27 -30.95
C ARG A 593 19.93 -30.39 -32.05
N PHE A 594 20.03 -31.43 -32.88
CA PHE A 594 19.10 -31.70 -33.99
C PHE A 594 19.07 -30.61 -35.08
N ALA A 595 20.07 -29.73 -35.11
CA ALA A 595 20.20 -28.73 -36.16
C ALA A 595 20.99 -29.29 -37.35
N GLN A 596 20.51 -29.00 -38.56
CA GLN A 596 21.16 -29.38 -39.82
C GLN A 596 21.09 -28.21 -40.79
N VAL A 597 22.21 -27.94 -41.47
CA VAL A 597 22.43 -26.72 -42.26
C VAL A 597 21.50 -26.60 -43.47
N ASP A 598 21.01 -27.72 -44.03
CA ASP A 598 20.10 -27.67 -45.18
C ASP A 598 19.24 -28.95 -45.36
N GLY A 599 17.95 -28.78 -45.68
CA GLY A 599 16.98 -29.88 -45.86
C GLY A 599 17.17 -30.72 -47.14
N SER A 600 18.10 -30.31 -48.01
CA SER A 600 18.55 -31.06 -49.18
C SER A 600 19.68 -32.06 -48.84
N MET A 601 20.52 -31.72 -47.85
CA MET A 601 21.65 -32.52 -47.37
C MET A 601 21.21 -33.72 -46.51
N THR A 602 20.05 -33.61 -45.84
CA THR A 602 19.41 -34.72 -45.09
C THR A 602 19.12 -35.94 -45.95
N ARG A 603 18.68 -35.74 -47.20
CA ARG A 603 18.40 -36.83 -48.14
C ARG A 603 19.64 -37.49 -48.72
N ARG A 604 20.80 -36.83 -48.69
CA ARG A 604 22.01 -37.27 -49.40
C ARG A 604 23.12 -37.80 -48.48
N TYR A 605 23.21 -37.34 -47.22
CA TYR A 605 24.26 -37.74 -46.27
C TYR A 605 23.75 -38.30 -44.93
N GLY A 606 22.45 -38.17 -44.58
CA GLY A 606 21.85 -38.74 -43.37
C GLY A 606 22.43 -38.23 -42.02
N GLY A 607 21.88 -38.68 -40.89
CA GLY A 607 22.37 -38.39 -39.52
C GLY A 607 21.41 -37.56 -38.65
N LEU A 608 21.55 -37.64 -37.32
CA LEU A 608 20.67 -36.95 -36.34
C LEU A 608 20.94 -35.45 -36.14
N GLY A 609 22.07 -34.93 -36.62
CA GLY A 609 22.50 -33.55 -36.32
C GLY A 609 22.88 -33.33 -34.84
N VAL A 610 23.33 -34.38 -34.14
CA VAL A 610 23.74 -34.30 -32.72
C VAL A 610 25.25 -34.40 -32.51
N GLY A 611 26.01 -34.94 -33.47
CA GLY A 611 27.45 -35.22 -33.30
C GLY A 611 28.29 -34.01 -32.86
N LEU A 612 28.15 -32.86 -33.54
CA LEU A 612 28.86 -31.64 -33.15
C LEU A 612 28.43 -31.10 -31.78
N SER A 613 27.15 -31.25 -31.42
CA SER A 613 26.65 -30.86 -30.10
C SER A 613 27.19 -31.77 -28.98
N ILE A 614 27.33 -33.07 -29.25
CA ILE A 614 27.96 -34.05 -28.35
C ILE A 614 29.46 -33.74 -28.21
N CYS A 615 30.15 -33.47 -29.32
CA CYS A 615 31.57 -33.12 -29.30
C CYS A 615 31.84 -31.86 -28.47
N ARG A 616 31.00 -30.82 -28.60
CA ARG A 616 31.10 -29.61 -27.77
C ARG A 616 30.88 -29.90 -26.28
N GLN A 617 29.82 -30.63 -25.93
CA GLN A 617 29.49 -30.92 -24.52
C GLN A 617 30.51 -31.86 -23.86
N LEU A 618 31.01 -32.87 -24.59
CA LEU A 618 32.12 -33.69 -24.14
C LEU A 618 33.41 -32.90 -24.00
N GLY A 619 33.68 -31.98 -24.95
CA GLY A 619 34.78 -31.04 -24.90
C GLY A 619 34.75 -30.21 -23.63
N GLU A 620 33.62 -29.57 -23.32
CA GLU A 620 33.41 -28.80 -22.10
C GLU A 620 33.63 -29.64 -20.82
N LEU A 621 33.24 -30.93 -20.82
CA LEU A 621 33.50 -31.85 -19.70
C LEU A 621 34.98 -32.19 -19.48
N ILE A 622 35.80 -32.15 -20.54
CA ILE A 622 37.25 -32.41 -20.47
C ILE A 622 38.09 -31.12 -20.55
N ASP A 623 37.46 -29.97 -20.30
CA ASP A 623 38.08 -28.64 -20.37
C ASP A 623 38.71 -28.33 -21.74
N ALA A 624 38.11 -28.86 -22.81
CA ALA A 624 38.47 -28.60 -24.20
C ALA A 624 37.50 -27.58 -24.84
N LYS A 625 38.09 -26.61 -25.56
CA LYS A 625 37.36 -25.63 -26.37
C LYS A 625 37.34 -26.08 -27.83
N LEU A 626 36.16 -26.15 -28.43
CA LEU A 626 35.96 -26.42 -29.85
C LEU A 626 35.73 -25.10 -30.61
N SER A 627 36.48 -24.87 -31.68
CA SER A 627 36.32 -23.77 -32.63
C SER A 627 36.27 -24.28 -34.06
N HIS A 628 35.75 -23.47 -34.98
CA HIS A 628 35.67 -23.83 -36.39
C HIS A 628 35.90 -22.62 -37.30
N GLU A 629 36.36 -22.89 -38.51
CA GLU A 629 36.47 -21.97 -39.64
C GLU A 629 36.04 -22.75 -40.89
N SER A 630 35.17 -22.21 -41.73
CA SER A 630 34.74 -22.88 -42.96
C SER A 630 34.59 -21.88 -44.09
N THR A 631 34.79 -22.33 -45.32
CA THR A 631 34.51 -21.52 -46.51
C THR A 631 33.86 -22.40 -47.56
N PRO A 632 32.68 -22.01 -48.12
CA PRO A 632 32.00 -22.80 -49.12
C PRO A 632 32.91 -23.18 -50.29
N GLY A 633 32.93 -24.45 -50.63
CA GLY A 633 33.72 -25.04 -51.72
C GLY A 633 35.21 -25.23 -51.42
N LEU A 634 35.73 -24.73 -50.28
CA LEU A 634 37.14 -24.87 -49.88
C LEU A 634 37.36 -25.82 -48.70
N GLY A 635 36.28 -26.26 -48.05
CA GLY A 635 36.31 -27.18 -46.91
C GLY A 635 36.19 -26.47 -45.56
N SER A 636 36.40 -27.24 -44.49
CA SER A 636 36.27 -26.76 -43.11
C SER A 636 37.48 -27.14 -42.25
N ARG A 637 37.73 -26.32 -41.22
CA ARG A 637 38.75 -26.53 -40.19
C ARG A 637 38.09 -26.49 -38.82
N PHE A 638 38.14 -27.60 -38.09
CA PHE A 638 37.71 -27.69 -36.70
C PHE A 638 38.93 -27.82 -35.79
N GLU A 639 38.96 -27.06 -34.70
CA GLU A 639 40.07 -27.03 -33.76
C GLU A 639 39.58 -27.32 -32.33
N LEU A 640 40.16 -28.35 -31.72
CA LEU A 640 39.94 -28.73 -30.33
C LEU A 640 41.17 -28.35 -29.51
N SER A 641 41.01 -27.39 -28.59
CA SER A 641 42.08 -26.85 -27.75
C SER A 641 41.87 -27.21 -26.28
N LEU A 642 42.84 -27.86 -25.63
CA LEU A 642 42.76 -28.28 -24.24
C LEU A 642 44.12 -28.25 -23.55
N THR A 643 44.14 -28.22 -22.21
CA THR A 643 45.37 -28.27 -21.42
C THR A 643 45.44 -29.59 -20.67
N LEU A 644 46.49 -30.37 -20.89
CA LEU A 644 46.70 -31.68 -20.29
C LEU A 644 47.96 -31.71 -19.43
N ALA A 645 47.96 -32.52 -18.39
CA ALA A 645 49.17 -32.77 -17.61
C ALA A 645 50.08 -33.78 -18.34
N VAL A 646 51.39 -33.59 -18.28
CA VAL A 646 52.37 -34.54 -18.80
C VAL A 646 52.63 -35.60 -17.73
N ALA A 647 52.45 -36.87 -18.06
CA ALA A 647 52.71 -37.94 -17.09
C ALA A 647 54.22 -38.02 -16.81
N GLN A 648 54.60 -37.88 -15.54
CA GLN A 648 55.98 -38.08 -15.13
C GLN A 648 56.33 -39.57 -15.26
N VAL A 649 57.35 -39.89 -16.06
CA VAL A 649 57.90 -41.25 -16.16
C VAL A 649 58.48 -41.60 -14.79
N GLN A 650 57.78 -42.39 -13.99
CA GLN A 650 58.40 -43.09 -12.86
C GLN A 650 59.33 -44.15 -13.44
N LEU A 651 60.62 -43.82 -13.52
CA LEU A 651 61.68 -44.83 -13.64
C LEU A 651 61.51 -45.81 -12.46
N PRO A 652 61.45 -47.13 -12.69
CA PRO A 652 61.33 -48.08 -11.60
C PRO A 652 62.52 -47.91 -10.65
N PRO A 653 62.33 -48.00 -9.31
CA PRO A 653 63.40 -47.75 -8.37
C PRO A 653 64.53 -48.75 -8.59
N THR A 654 65.72 -48.22 -8.89
CA THR A 654 66.98 -48.95 -8.95
C THR A 654 67.12 -49.74 -7.64
N ARG A 655 67.15 -51.07 -7.71
CA ARG A 655 67.46 -51.92 -6.54
C ARG A 655 68.82 -51.49 -6.00
N ALA A 656 68.82 -50.77 -4.88
CA ALA A 656 70.02 -50.55 -4.09
C ALA A 656 70.42 -51.88 -3.45
N ALA A 657 71.62 -52.34 -3.79
CA ALA A 657 72.27 -53.46 -3.14
C ALA A 657 72.75 -53.06 -1.73
N SER A 658 72.67 -54.04 -0.83
CA SER A 658 73.44 -54.20 0.42
C SER A 658 73.14 -53.29 1.62
N GLY A 659 72.82 -53.97 2.73
CA GLY A 659 72.72 -53.42 4.07
C GLY A 659 72.36 -54.50 5.09
N LEU A 660 73.27 -55.45 5.31
CA LEU A 660 73.25 -56.38 6.45
C LEU A 660 73.28 -55.59 7.77
N SER A 661 72.35 -55.86 8.69
CA SER A 661 72.63 -55.74 10.13
C SER A 661 71.67 -56.60 10.96
N ARG A 662 72.27 -57.57 11.65
CA ARG A 662 71.78 -58.29 12.84
C ARG A 662 71.20 -57.26 13.85
N PHE A 663 70.05 -57.48 14.48
CA PHE A 663 69.81 -58.36 15.64
C PHE A 663 68.31 -58.40 15.92
#